data_AF-A0A8C9VLY4-F1
#
_entry.id   AF-A0A8C9VLY4-F1
#
_cell.length_a   1.000
_cell.length_b   1.000
_cell.length_c   1.000
_cell.angle_alpha   90.00
_cell.angle_beta   90.00
_cell.angle_gamma   90.00
#
_symmetry.space_group_name_H-M   'P 1'
#
loop_
_entity.id
_entity.type
_entity.pdbx_description
1 polymer ?
#
loop_
_entity_poly.entity_id
_entity_poly.type
_entity_poly.pdbx_seq_one_letter_code
_entity_poly.pdbx_strand_id
1 'polypeptide(L)'
;MDPLQATRDKPVPVKITLKGEPLLSFARAEFNDSVLGESQRLDSATDLLVEYKFTCSFDCYDGTITLDDIAQKPIILTVLEILPKEKKQKEEKTSVLGQAVVDLPTLDVTICTPEPLLSDVQLSQSNLLKVVIETAYSVPEVWSNDTGLPFNYVAALQVPLSTEKDQVLLFSNGVLKMGGERETVPRPKRWPLGPMLAPGAQFIPGGVIGEPTEMEVGDLTSTEEKEFRVEVETNRKRVSWDTERRCFMDAGAVACLIRRIVDCRLWPVEVMRSPDPGVTRGGKQGKDKPVRGFASLCCSSLKTKLFHLLLLTKQNTSVLRETMRMPALQGRGQASSNRPFDTQKAGVLLNADLMSLFLLWQMYTEARTYIVIEISLEKPLLPKRPPEELAKRVMELIPPRPPLPRRPAGAERAVLEYQAQINSVTGQILEQYQQLFGAALVSGSQPLDLAAQEQRKTQLIGELNYSGKYFAFKEQIKHSVVRIAREKMLRTEAFTDQEQLQGFLSQLYVFLVDEMHVALNKILSVDAPEDQPGSPLNCAQLKHFALEAQLNQDYQLAATYYQEVLLTVHHRDPGHWFDYGVFHLLTKDYLKAEECLRQAVSVNQSHVPSLLMCGILAEMAGHFEEAETFIERATRVAPTSVTAWTLFGLFYEGQENAIQAEMAFLEANKQLKTTPVKTMLINSETKTETHKEGVPQHNPKELGGTPTAPDPRPVTSRCHSSSVKLSTTIYMETVRFLLDSNALQMAQRALAQELLCPEGGPSSSYYLALARLQLLSGDFGSAEVSLKEALKDTFENPDVWAWSGHLHFLTGSYGEAKDCYKRTLDLVADPADTHAVYLRLAEIYLKEGKFEKAKTTYMRACKSSPSCLTWLGLGIACYQLGELTEAEDALMEANVLNNTNAEVWGYLSLVCLQAGKRLEAEQSYKYAIKLDLQNEKLLQEIKELQAQVRFGNPWF
;
A
#
# COMPACT_ATOMS: atom_id res chain seq x y z
N MET A 1 39.10 -16.19 11.35
CA MET A 1 38.67 -17.01 12.50
C MET A 1 37.30 -17.54 12.12
N ASP A 2 37.11 -18.67 11.46
CA ASP A 2 37.91 -19.89 11.29
C ASP A 2 37.66 -20.51 9.89
N PRO A 3 38.58 -21.37 9.40
CA PRO A 3 38.49 -21.97 8.07
C PRO A 3 37.55 -23.17 8.10
N LEU A 4 36.44 -23.10 7.34
CA LEU A 4 35.60 -24.26 7.11
C LEU A 4 36.27 -25.17 6.08
N GLN A 5 36.68 -26.33 6.58
CA GLN A 5 37.17 -27.48 5.84
C GLN A 5 36.28 -27.77 4.63
N ALA A 6 36.84 -27.64 3.43
CA ALA A 6 36.24 -28.21 2.22
C ALA A 6 36.29 -29.73 2.33
N THR A 7 35.18 -30.34 2.76
CA THR A 7 34.94 -31.76 2.58
C THR A 7 34.94 -32.06 1.09
N ARG A 8 35.86 -32.93 0.66
CA ARG A 8 35.84 -33.58 -0.65
C ARG A 8 34.49 -34.26 -0.83
N ASP A 9 33.59 -33.63 -1.60
CA ASP A 9 32.29 -34.22 -1.88
C ASP A 9 32.44 -35.45 -2.76
N LYS A 10 31.77 -36.51 -2.31
CA LYS A 10 31.69 -37.81 -2.97
C LYS A 10 30.90 -37.65 -4.29
N PRO A 11 31.25 -38.39 -5.35
CA PRO A 11 30.47 -38.37 -6.60
C PRO A 11 29.02 -38.80 -6.33
N VAL A 12 28.08 -37.89 -6.56
CA VAL A 12 26.65 -38.19 -6.46
C VAL A 12 26.21 -38.93 -7.73
N PRO A 13 25.55 -40.09 -7.59
CA PRO A 13 25.23 -40.94 -8.72
C PRO A 13 24.09 -40.46 -9.62
N VAL A 14 24.24 -40.65 -10.93
CA VAL A 14 23.13 -40.58 -11.88
C VAL A 14 22.37 -41.91 -11.87
N LYS A 15 21.12 -41.90 -11.42
CA LYS A 15 20.25 -43.09 -11.30
C LYS A 15 19.28 -43.16 -12.48
N ILE A 16 19.38 -44.22 -13.29
CA ILE A 16 18.52 -44.40 -14.47
C ILE A 16 17.88 -45.78 -14.40
N THR A 17 16.55 -45.82 -14.49
CA THR A 17 15.76 -47.05 -14.40
C THR A 17 15.46 -47.56 -15.80
N LEU A 18 16.15 -48.62 -16.22
CA LEU A 18 15.89 -49.33 -17.48
C LEU A 18 14.94 -50.50 -17.20
N LYS A 19 13.90 -50.69 -18.03
CA LYS A 19 13.01 -51.86 -18.00
C LYS A 19 13.24 -52.68 -19.27
N GLY A 20 13.87 -53.85 -19.17
CA GLY A 20 14.14 -54.72 -20.32
C GLY A 20 15.20 -55.79 -20.06
N GLU A 21 15.49 -56.58 -21.09
CA GLU A 21 16.55 -57.61 -21.15
C GLU A 21 17.93 -57.05 -20.74
N PRO A 22 18.91 -57.89 -20.33
CA PRO A 22 20.22 -57.40 -19.89
C PRO A 22 20.99 -56.70 -21.02
N LEU A 23 21.23 -55.40 -20.88
CA LEU A 23 21.98 -54.55 -21.81
C LEU A 23 23.31 -54.10 -21.18
N LEU A 24 24.39 -54.16 -21.95
CA LEU A 24 25.67 -53.54 -21.58
C LEU A 24 25.60 -52.04 -21.92
N SER A 25 25.70 -51.16 -20.92
CA SER A 25 25.48 -49.72 -21.11
C SER A 25 26.48 -48.83 -20.37
N PHE A 26 26.68 -47.61 -20.87
CA PHE A 26 27.51 -46.57 -20.25
C PHE A 26 26.90 -45.19 -20.45
N ALA A 27 27.19 -44.25 -19.54
CA ALA A 27 26.79 -42.86 -19.64
C ALA A 27 27.93 -42.02 -20.22
N ARG A 28 27.60 -41.08 -21.09
CA ARG A 28 28.53 -40.13 -21.70
C ARG A 28 28.06 -38.71 -21.44
N ALA A 29 28.96 -37.85 -20.99
CA ALA A 29 28.74 -36.42 -20.93
C ALA A 29 29.32 -35.74 -22.17
N GLU A 30 28.51 -34.93 -22.84
CA GLU A 30 28.88 -34.17 -24.03
C GLU A 30 28.56 -32.69 -23.80
N PHE A 31 29.47 -31.82 -24.23
CA PHE A 31 29.28 -30.37 -24.23
C PHE A 31 29.86 -29.80 -25.52
N ASN A 32 29.08 -29.00 -26.24
CA ASN A 32 29.50 -28.36 -27.50
C ASN A 32 30.04 -29.37 -28.54
N ASP A 33 29.32 -30.48 -28.75
CA ASP A 33 29.69 -31.60 -29.63
C ASP A 33 31.02 -32.30 -29.28
N SER A 34 31.59 -32.00 -28.12
CA SER A 34 32.80 -32.64 -27.58
C SER A 34 32.46 -33.56 -26.42
N VAL A 35 33.07 -34.73 -26.40
CA VAL A 35 32.89 -35.71 -25.30
C VAL A 35 33.73 -35.25 -24.11
N LEU A 36 33.08 -34.87 -23.02
CA LEU A 36 33.72 -34.45 -21.77
C LEU A 36 34.22 -35.65 -20.96
N GLY A 37 33.53 -36.78 -21.04
CA GLY A 37 33.90 -38.01 -20.35
C GLY A 37 32.86 -39.11 -20.47
N GLU A 38 33.31 -40.36 -20.26
CA GLU A 38 32.47 -41.56 -20.28
C GLU A 38 32.55 -42.29 -18.93
N SER A 39 31.43 -42.87 -18.49
CA SER A 39 31.39 -43.74 -17.31
C SER A 39 31.98 -45.12 -17.60
N GLN A 40 32.21 -45.90 -16.54
CA GLN A 40 32.47 -47.33 -16.70
C GLN A 40 31.28 -48.03 -17.37
N ARG A 41 31.55 -49.09 -18.14
CA ARG A 41 30.55 -49.94 -18.80
C ARG A 41 29.96 -50.90 -17.77
N LEU A 42 28.63 -50.93 -17.65
CA LEU A 42 27.89 -51.70 -16.65
C LEU A 42 26.90 -52.65 -17.33
N ASP A 43 26.85 -53.89 -16.87
CA ASP A 43 25.85 -54.89 -17.28
C ASP A 43 24.58 -54.72 -16.44
N SER A 44 23.42 -54.54 -17.07
CA SER A 44 22.14 -54.49 -16.34
C SER A 44 21.65 -55.92 -16.03
N ALA A 45 21.90 -56.45 -14.84
CA ALA A 45 21.26 -57.69 -14.38
C ALA A 45 19.76 -57.47 -14.10
N THR A 46 18.97 -58.55 -14.19
CA THR A 46 17.50 -58.61 -14.42
C THR A 46 16.55 -57.89 -13.45
N ASP A 47 17.01 -57.04 -12.52
CA ASP A 47 16.13 -56.03 -11.92
C ASP A 47 16.88 -54.95 -11.12
N LEU A 48 16.37 -53.72 -11.25
CA LEU A 48 16.45 -52.56 -10.34
C LEU A 48 17.76 -51.72 -10.33
N LEU A 49 17.71 -50.64 -11.11
CA LEU A 49 18.47 -49.38 -10.95
C LEU A 49 19.98 -49.44 -11.25
N VAL A 50 20.39 -48.95 -12.42
CA VAL A 50 21.81 -48.80 -12.78
C VAL A 50 22.29 -47.42 -12.36
N GLU A 51 23.42 -47.39 -11.65
CA GLU A 51 23.98 -46.19 -11.04
C GLU A 51 25.33 -45.83 -11.69
N TYR A 52 25.35 -44.76 -12.51
CA TYR A 52 26.56 -44.31 -13.20
C TYR A 52 27.30 -43.27 -12.35
N LYS A 53 28.55 -43.57 -11.96
CA LYS A 53 29.44 -42.67 -11.22
C LYS A 53 30.66 -42.32 -12.06
N PHE A 54 30.76 -41.07 -12.49
CA PHE A 54 31.95 -40.55 -13.14
C PHE A 54 32.05 -39.03 -12.93
N THR A 55 33.26 -38.50 -13.07
CA THR A 55 33.55 -37.06 -12.97
C THR A 55 34.16 -36.62 -14.28
N CYS A 56 33.68 -35.51 -14.83
CA CYS A 56 34.24 -34.87 -16.03
C CYS A 56 34.53 -33.41 -15.72
N SER A 57 35.58 -32.87 -16.36
CA SER A 57 36.01 -31.49 -16.21
C SER A 57 36.36 -30.93 -17.59
N PHE A 58 36.09 -29.65 -17.80
CA PHE A 58 36.53 -28.92 -18.99
C PHE A 58 37.22 -27.63 -18.55
N ASP A 59 38.22 -27.21 -19.32
CA ASP A 59 38.98 -25.99 -19.02
C ASP A 59 38.19 -24.77 -19.51
N CYS A 60 37.96 -23.82 -18.61
CA CYS A 60 37.38 -22.52 -18.92
C CYS A 60 38.49 -21.47 -18.74
N TYR A 61 38.78 -20.73 -19.81
CA TYR A 61 39.97 -19.88 -20.07
C TYR A 61 41.19 -20.65 -20.62
N ASP A 62 41.76 -20.11 -21.71
CA ASP A 62 42.79 -20.67 -22.62
C ASP A 62 42.37 -21.83 -23.56
N GLY A 63 41.06 -22.04 -23.79
CA GLY A 63 40.52 -23.10 -24.69
C GLY A 63 39.37 -22.67 -25.62
N THR A 64 38.77 -23.65 -26.32
CA THR A 64 37.69 -23.51 -27.33
C THR A 64 36.29 -23.19 -26.76
N ILE A 65 36.14 -23.01 -25.45
CA ILE A 65 34.85 -22.86 -24.74
C ILE A 65 34.82 -21.54 -23.95
N THR A 66 33.83 -20.69 -24.22
CA THR A 66 33.65 -19.38 -23.56
C THR A 66 32.53 -19.40 -22.50
N LEU A 67 32.48 -18.41 -21.60
CA LEU A 67 31.37 -18.25 -20.64
C LEU A 67 30.00 -18.11 -21.34
N ASP A 68 29.98 -17.55 -22.55
CA ASP A 68 28.79 -17.47 -23.39
C ASP A 68 28.35 -18.85 -23.91
N ASP A 69 29.30 -19.71 -24.30
CA ASP A 69 29.00 -21.10 -24.67
C ASP A 69 28.35 -21.86 -23.51
N ILE A 70 28.78 -21.62 -22.27
CA ILE A 70 28.23 -22.22 -21.05
C ILE A 70 26.81 -21.70 -20.77
N ALA A 71 26.57 -20.40 -21.00
CA ALA A 71 25.23 -19.83 -20.84
C ALA A 71 24.25 -20.36 -21.90
N GLN A 72 24.71 -20.58 -23.13
CA GLN A 72 23.84 -20.89 -24.28
C GLN A 72 23.58 -22.38 -24.51
N LYS A 73 24.55 -23.25 -24.18
CA LYS A 73 24.49 -24.68 -24.51
C LYS A 73 24.47 -25.48 -23.20
N PRO A 74 23.47 -26.34 -22.99
CA PRO A 74 23.45 -27.17 -21.80
C PRO A 74 24.35 -28.39 -21.97
N ILE A 75 24.70 -29.02 -20.86
CA ILE A 75 25.45 -30.29 -20.86
C ILE A 75 24.48 -31.43 -21.16
N ILE A 76 24.82 -32.26 -22.13
CA ILE A 76 24.01 -33.41 -22.54
C ILE A 76 24.59 -34.67 -21.92
N LEU A 77 23.76 -35.41 -21.19
CA LEU A 77 24.07 -36.74 -20.69
C LEU A 77 23.36 -37.78 -21.55
N THR A 78 24.11 -38.58 -22.29
CA THR A 78 23.60 -39.65 -23.15
C THR A 78 23.94 -41.01 -22.54
N VAL A 79 22.94 -41.87 -22.33
CA VAL A 79 23.14 -43.28 -21.99
C VAL A 79 23.13 -44.10 -23.27
N LEU A 80 24.24 -44.82 -23.50
CA LEU A 80 24.47 -45.63 -24.67
C LEU A 80 24.48 -47.12 -24.29
N GLU A 81 23.78 -47.93 -25.06
CA GLU A 81 23.88 -49.38 -25.07
C GLU A 81 24.90 -49.83 -26.11
N ILE A 82 25.64 -50.89 -25.80
CA ILE A 82 26.60 -51.53 -26.70
C ILE A 82 25.93 -52.76 -27.32
N LEU A 83 25.72 -52.73 -28.64
CA LEU A 83 25.12 -53.85 -29.37
C LEU A 83 26.16 -54.97 -29.62
N PRO A 84 25.74 -56.25 -29.62
CA PRO A 84 26.64 -57.38 -29.86
C PRO A 84 27.28 -57.32 -31.25
N LYS A 85 28.61 -57.54 -31.32
CA LYS A 85 29.40 -57.47 -32.55
C LYS A 85 29.00 -58.57 -33.55
N GLU A 86 28.55 -58.20 -34.74
CA GLU A 86 28.48 -59.12 -35.89
C GLU A 86 29.91 -59.37 -36.44
N LYS A 87 30.19 -60.60 -36.88
CA LYS A 87 31.54 -61.17 -37.16
C LYS A 87 32.42 -60.43 -38.21
N LYS A 88 32.08 -59.23 -38.69
CA LYS A 88 32.87 -58.46 -39.67
C LYS A 88 33.02 -56.95 -39.40
N GLN A 89 32.60 -56.41 -38.26
CA GLN A 89 32.77 -54.98 -37.97
C GLN A 89 33.94 -54.68 -37.01
N LYS A 90 34.72 -53.65 -37.34
CA LYS A 90 35.89 -53.17 -36.56
C LYS A 90 35.50 -52.21 -35.43
N GLU A 91 34.31 -51.60 -35.52
CA GLU A 91 33.79 -50.62 -34.57
C GLU A 91 32.55 -51.18 -33.84
N GLU A 92 32.41 -50.82 -32.56
CA GLU A 92 31.26 -51.19 -31.71
C GLU A 92 30.05 -50.35 -32.09
N LYS A 93 28.93 -50.99 -32.41
CA LYS A 93 27.69 -50.30 -32.73
C LYS A 93 26.97 -49.97 -31.44
N THR A 94 26.74 -48.69 -31.17
CA THR A 94 26.04 -48.22 -29.96
C THR A 94 24.64 -47.69 -30.29
N SER A 95 23.66 -47.98 -29.43
CA SER A 95 22.29 -47.45 -29.47
C SER A 95 22.06 -46.45 -28.33
N VAL A 96 21.32 -45.37 -28.57
CA VAL A 96 20.95 -44.40 -27.53
C VAL A 96 19.75 -44.94 -26.75
N LEU A 97 19.91 -45.18 -25.45
CA LEU A 97 18.84 -45.62 -24.54
C LEU A 97 18.05 -44.45 -23.96
N GLY A 98 18.72 -43.34 -23.69
CA GLY A 98 18.12 -42.17 -23.09
C GLY A 98 19.08 -40.99 -23.06
N GLN A 99 18.52 -39.79 -23.09
CA GLN A 99 19.26 -38.54 -22.97
C GLN A 99 18.62 -37.67 -21.89
N ALA A 100 19.46 -36.95 -21.16
CA ALA A 100 19.05 -35.94 -20.21
C ALA A 100 19.87 -34.67 -20.45
N VAL A 101 19.22 -33.52 -20.28
CA VAL A 101 19.86 -32.23 -20.34
C VAL A 101 20.03 -31.73 -18.92
N VAL A 102 21.27 -31.41 -18.53
CA VAL A 102 21.56 -30.87 -17.21
C VAL A 102 21.37 -29.36 -17.27
N ASP A 103 20.30 -28.88 -16.62
CA ASP A 103 20.22 -27.46 -16.26
C ASP A 103 21.12 -27.21 -15.05
N LEU A 104 21.84 -26.10 -15.07
CA LEU A 104 22.56 -25.56 -13.91
C LEU A 104 21.48 -25.00 -12.96
N PRO A 105 20.65 -25.83 -12.26
CA PRO A 105 21.08 -26.52 -11.04
C PRO A 105 20.23 -27.77 -10.62
N THR A 106 19.74 -28.63 -11.53
CA THR A 106 18.79 -29.72 -11.16
C THR A 106 19.35 -31.15 -11.14
N LEU A 107 20.66 -31.32 -11.32
CA LEU A 107 21.39 -32.49 -10.81
C LEU A 107 22.46 -31.98 -9.84
N ASP A 108 22.90 -32.80 -8.88
CA ASP A 108 24.08 -32.56 -8.02
C ASP A 108 25.39 -32.59 -8.86
N VAL A 109 25.42 -31.85 -9.97
CA VAL A 109 26.62 -31.53 -10.73
C VAL A 109 27.22 -30.29 -10.07
N THR A 110 28.00 -30.52 -9.02
CA THR A 110 28.80 -29.48 -8.37
C THR A 110 29.98 -29.16 -9.30
N ILE A 111 29.85 -28.10 -10.08
CA ILE A 111 30.98 -27.57 -10.86
C ILE A 111 31.89 -26.82 -9.88
N CYS A 112 32.95 -27.48 -9.44
CA CYS A 112 33.98 -26.87 -8.59
C CYS A 112 35.10 -26.34 -9.47
N THR A 113 35.25 -25.02 -9.55
CA THR A 113 36.46 -24.40 -10.10
C THR A 113 37.44 -24.14 -8.95
N PRO A 114 38.76 -24.37 -9.14
CA PRO A 114 39.74 -24.14 -8.07
C PRO A 114 39.85 -22.66 -7.68
N GLU A 115 39.50 -21.76 -8.59
CA GLU A 115 39.38 -20.30 -8.40
C GLU A 115 38.04 -19.81 -9.00
N PRO A 116 37.43 -18.75 -8.46
CA PRO A 116 36.18 -18.22 -9.02
C PRO A 116 36.40 -17.69 -10.44
N LEU A 117 35.53 -18.10 -11.40
CA LEU A 117 35.61 -17.72 -12.81
C LEU A 117 35.51 -16.20 -13.04
N LEU A 118 34.88 -15.47 -12.11
CA LEU A 118 34.74 -14.03 -12.11
C LEU A 118 35.10 -13.51 -10.72
N SER A 119 35.77 -12.35 -10.65
CA SER A 119 35.92 -11.63 -9.38
C SER A 119 34.56 -11.12 -8.86
N ASP A 120 34.43 -10.91 -7.55
CA ASP A 120 33.18 -10.39 -6.95
C ASP A 120 32.72 -9.06 -7.58
N VAL A 121 33.68 -8.22 -7.99
CA VAL A 121 33.41 -6.94 -8.68
C VAL A 121 32.83 -7.21 -10.07
N GLN A 122 33.47 -8.06 -10.86
CA GLN A 122 32.98 -8.42 -12.21
C GLN A 122 31.62 -9.10 -12.14
N LEU A 123 31.41 -10.00 -11.17
CA LEU A 123 30.13 -10.66 -10.96
C LEU A 123 29.04 -9.65 -10.58
N SER A 124 29.35 -8.69 -9.71
CA SER A 124 28.41 -7.62 -9.32
C SER A 124 27.96 -6.73 -10.49
N GLN A 125 28.84 -6.50 -11.46
CA GLN A 125 28.59 -5.64 -12.63
C GLN A 125 28.06 -6.40 -13.85
N SER A 126 28.21 -7.73 -13.89
CA SER A 126 27.67 -8.62 -14.93
C SER A 126 26.19 -8.96 -14.71
N ASN A 127 25.53 -9.45 -15.76
CA ASN A 127 24.12 -9.86 -15.70
C ASN A 127 23.85 -11.05 -16.65
N LEU A 128 22.87 -11.88 -16.32
CA LEU A 128 22.41 -12.98 -17.17
C LEU A 128 21.05 -12.60 -17.78
N LEU A 129 21.02 -12.49 -19.10
CA LEU A 129 19.80 -12.25 -19.89
C LEU A 129 19.21 -13.58 -20.34
N LYS A 130 17.93 -13.82 -20.04
CA LYS A 130 17.17 -14.94 -20.62
C LYS A 130 16.08 -14.37 -21.52
N VAL A 131 15.98 -14.93 -22.72
CA VAL A 131 14.99 -14.56 -23.74
C VAL A 131 14.23 -15.81 -24.14
N VAL A 132 12.92 -15.83 -23.93
CA VAL A 132 12.02 -16.88 -24.41
C VAL A 132 11.18 -16.29 -25.53
N ILE A 133 11.21 -16.93 -26.69
CA ILE A 133 10.25 -16.66 -27.76
C ILE A 133 9.21 -17.76 -27.69
N GLU A 134 7.97 -17.41 -27.35
CA GLU A 134 6.89 -18.37 -27.22
C GLU A 134 6.22 -18.61 -28.58
N THR A 135 5.19 -17.82 -28.91
CA THR A 135 4.34 -18.05 -30.07
C THR A 135 3.99 -16.73 -30.77
N ALA A 136 4.06 -16.74 -32.10
CA ALA A 136 3.48 -15.71 -32.96
C ALA A 136 2.06 -16.11 -33.36
N TYR A 137 1.09 -15.27 -33.01
CA TYR A 137 -0.35 -15.48 -33.17
C TYR A 137 -0.90 -14.66 -34.33
N SER A 138 -1.98 -15.16 -34.96
CA SER A 138 -2.64 -14.54 -36.13
C SER A 138 -1.66 -14.23 -37.27
N VAL A 139 -0.89 -15.23 -37.67
CA VAL A 139 0.14 -15.08 -38.71
C VAL A 139 -0.52 -15.02 -40.11
N PRO A 140 -0.05 -14.16 -41.05
CA PRO A 140 -0.67 -14.01 -42.37
C PRO A 140 -0.69 -15.31 -43.20
N GLU A 141 -1.63 -15.42 -44.14
CA GLU A 141 -1.82 -16.63 -44.97
C GLU A 141 -0.58 -17.04 -45.75
N VAL A 142 0.29 -16.09 -46.10
CA VAL A 142 1.58 -16.36 -46.77
C VAL A 142 2.48 -17.29 -45.95
N TRP A 143 2.29 -17.41 -44.64
CA TRP A 143 3.04 -18.36 -43.82
C TRP A 143 2.47 -19.78 -43.90
N SER A 144 1.39 -20.00 -44.64
CA SER A 144 0.79 -21.31 -44.85
C SER A 144 1.38 -22.01 -46.06
N ASN A 145 1.31 -23.34 -46.02
CA ASN A 145 1.92 -24.19 -47.03
C ASN A 145 0.89 -24.64 -48.06
N ASP A 146 0.57 -23.78 -49.04
CA ASP A 146 -0.35 -24.15 -50.13
C ASP A 146 0.31 -25.11 -51.15
N THR A 147 1.64 -25.24 -51.11
CA THR A 147 2.47 -25.96 -52.09
C THR A 147 3.05 -27.30 -51.60
N GLY A 148 2.85 -27.67 -50.33
CA GLY A 148 3.29 -28.97 -49.77
C GLY A 148 4.80 -29.10 -49.47
N LEU A 149 5.58 -28.02 -49.49
CA LEU A 149 7.02 -28.02 -49.19
C LEU A 149 7.27 -27.58 -47.74
N PRO A 150 8.11 -28.27 -46.94
CA PRO A 150 8.36 -27.83 -45.56
C PRO A 150 9.08 -26.47 -45.53
N PHE A 151 8.61 -25.57 -44.66
CA PHE A 151 9.22 -24.27 -44.38
C PHE A 151 9.84 -24.26 -42.99
N ASN A 152 10.96 -23.55 -42.85
CA ASN A 152 11.61 -23.27 -41.58
C ASN A 152 11.25 -21.85 -41.11
N TYR A 153 10.78 -21.76 -39.85
CA TYR A 153 10.48 -20.50 -39.19
C TYR A 153 11.56 -20.17 -38.17
N VAL A 154 12.13 -18.97 -38.28
CA VAL A 154 13.27 -18.52 -37.49
C VAL A 154 12.98 -17.15 -36.91
N ALA A 155 13.26 -16.94 -35.63
CA ALA A 155 13.30 -15.60 -35.04
C ALA A 155 14.74 -15.23 -34.63
N ALA A 156 15.08 -13.95 -34.67
CA ALA A 156 16.42 -13.45 -34.39
C ALA A 156 16.38 -12.15 -33.56
N LEU A 157 17.19 -12.07 -32.52
CA LEU A 157 17.33 -10.90 -31.65
C LEU A 157 18.80 -10.57 -31.41
N GLN A 158 19.21 -9.32 -31.63
CA GLN A 158 20.59 -8.89 -31.43
C GLN A 158 20.82 -8.38 -30.00
N VAL A 159 21.81 -8.93 -29.29
CA VAL A 159 22.13 -8.60 -27.89
C VAL A 159 23.60 -8.19 -27.78
N PRO A 160 23.94 -7.14 -27.01
CA PRO A 160 25.33 -6.80 -26.72
C PRO A 160 25.97 -7.88 -25.82
N LEU A 161 27.14 -8.38 -26.21
CA LEU A 161 27.93 -9.35 -25.43
C LEU A 161 29.10 -8.69 -24.70
N SER A 162 29.66 -7.63 -25.29
CA SER A 162 30.68 -6.75 -24.70
C SER A 162 30.55 -5.32 -25.26
N THR A 163 31.42 -4.39 -24.86
CA THR A 163 31.42 -3.01 -25.39
C THR A 163 31.52 -2.92 -26.92
N GLU A 164 32.18 -3.88 -27.58
CA GLU A 164 32.48 -3.85 -29.02
C GLU A 164 31.86 -5.01 -29.81
N LYS A 165 31.26 -6.00 -29.13
CA LYS A 165 30.71 -7.19 -29.78
C LYS A 165 29.22 -7.35 -29.51
N ASP A 166 28.46 -7.44 -30.59
CA ASP A 166 27.07 -7.88 -30.59
C ASP A 166 26.96 -9.34 -31.02
N GLN A 167 25.94 -10.02 -30.50
CA GLN A 167 25.60 -11.38 -30.87
C GLN A 167 24.13 -11.48 -31.26
N VAL A 168 23.82 -12.36 -32.22
CA VAL A 168 22.43 -12.62 -32.64
C VAL A 168 21.95 -13.93 -32.02
N LEU A 169 20.94 -13.86 -31.17
CA LEU A 169 20.23 -15.01 -30.62
C LEU A 169 19.24 -15.53 -31.66
N LEU A 170 19.43 -16.78 -32.11
CA LEU A 170 18.66 -17.40 -33.20
C LEU A 170 17.68 -18.48 -32.71
N PHE A 171 16.38 -18.26 -32.85
CA PHE A 171 15.36 -19.21 -32.45
C PHE A 171 14.87 -19.96 -33.69
N SER A 172 15.48 -21.12 -33.94
CA SER A 172 15.14 -22.02 -35.06
C SER A 172 14.04 -23.02 -34.69
N ASN A 173 13.51 -23.74 -35.69
CA ASN A 173 12.54 -24.84 -35.52
C ASN A 173 11.15 -24.42 -35.04
N GLY A 174 10.67 -23.24 -35.45
CA GLY A 174 9.27 -22.86 -35.18
C GLY A 174 8.29 -23.83 -35.86
N VAL A 175 7.25 -24.23 -35.15
CA VAL A 175 6.23 -25.16 -35.64
C VAL A 175 4.96 -24.38 -35.99
N LEU A 176 4.51 -24.51 -37.25
CA LEU A 176 3.22 -23.95 -37.68
C LEU A 176 2.08 -24.84 -37.17
N LYS A 177 1.20 -24.28 -36.33
CA LYS A 177 -0.04 -24.92 -35.87
C LYS A 177 -1.23 -24.34 -36.62
N MET A 178 -2.13 -25.21 -37.07
CA MET A 178 -3.35 -24.82 -37.78
C MET A 178 -4.46 -24.41 -36.79
N GLY A 179 -5.40 -23.59 -37.24
CA GLY A 179 -6.54 -23.15 -36.43
C GLY A 179 -7.46 -24.32 -36.02
N GLY A 180 -7.97 -24.30 -34.78
CA GLY A 180 -8.87 -25.30 -34.21
C GLY A 180 -8.25 -26.20 -33.14
N GLU A 181 -6.92 -26.25 -33.03
CA GLU A 181 -6.20 -27.03 -32.03
C GLU A 181 -6.00 -26.21 -30.73
N ARG A 182 -6.76 -26.53 -29.67
CA ARG A 182 -6.56 -25.95 -28.33
C ARG A 182 -5.24 -26.44 -27.73
N GLU A 183 -4.45 -25.50 -27.21
CA GLU A 183 -3.20 -25.81 -26.51
C GLU A 183 -3.44 -26.31 -25.09
N THR A 184 -2.66 -27.31 -24.69
CA THR A 184 -2.64 -27.80 -23.31
C THR A 184 -1.80 -26.85 -22.46
N VAL A 185 -2.43 -26.19 -21.48
CA VAL A 185 -1.74 -25.42 -20.44
C VAL A 185 -1.56 -26.34 -19.23
N PRO A 186 -0.36 -26.44 -18.62
CA PRO A 186 0.87 -25.68 -18.88
C PRO A 186 1.67 -26.14 -20.11
N ARG A 187 2.28 -25.18 -20.84
CA ARG A 187 3.19 -25.47 -21.96
C ARG A 187 4.64 -25.53 -21.46
N PRO A 188 5.40 -26.62 -21.70
CA PRO A 188 6.80 -26.70 -21.26
C PRO A 188 7.75 -25.90 -22.17
N LYS A 189 8.67 -25.13 -21.57
CA LYS A 189 9.76 -24.43 -22.27
C LYS A 189 10.75 -25.43 -22.88
N ARG A 190 11.39 -25.08 -23.99
CA ARG A 190 12.35 -25.94 -24.72
C ARG A 190 13.75 -25.33 -24.78
N TRP A 191 14.75 -26.20 -24.85
CA TRP A 191 16.13 -25.83 -25.15
C TRP A 191 16.32 -25.54 -26.65
N PRO A 192 17.24 -24.64 -27.03
CA PRO A 192 17.49 -24.22 -28.41
C PRO A 192 18.38 -25.21 -29.17
N LEU A 193 18.16 -26.51 -28.98
CA LEU A 193 19.01 -27.58 -29.51
C LEU A 193 18.44 -28.18 -30.81
N GLY A 194 19.32 -28.65 -31.69
CA GLY A 194 18.96 -29.35 -32.92
C GLY A 194 18.32 -30.72 -32.66
N PRO A 195 17.94 -31.47 -33.72
CA PRO A 195 17.25 -32.77 -33.61
C PRO A 195 18.10 -33.92 -33.00
N MET A 196 19.20 -33.60 -32.32
CA MET A 196 20.15 -34.55 -31.73
C MET A 196 19.67 -35.16 -30.39
N LEU A 197 18.61 -34.59 -29.80
CA LEU A 197 18.05 -35.03 -28.52
C LEU A 197 16.78 -35.86 -28.66
N ALA A 198 16.66 -36.90 -27.83
CA ALA A 198 15.43 -37.68 -27.65
C ALA A 198 14.24 -36.76 -27.27
N PRO A 199 12.99 -37.06 -27.72
CA PRO A 199 11.85 -36.16 -27.56
C PRO A 199 11.56 -35.67 -26.13
N GLY A 200 11.86 -36.50 -25.12
CA GLY A 200 11.66 -36.14 -23.70
C GLY A 200 12.74 -35.21 -23.12
N ALA A 201 13.92 -35.13 -23.73
CA ALA A 201 15.06 -34.35 -23.24
C ALA A 201 15.09 -32.91 -23.77
N GLN A 202 14.13 -32.53 -24.62
CA GLN A 202 14.06 -31.23 -25.27
C GLN A 202 13.48 -30.13 -24.37
N PHE A 203 12.83 -30.51 -23.26
CA PHE A 203 12.13 -29.59 -22.36
C PHE A 203 12.99 -29.15 -21.17
N ILE A 204 12.79 -27.92 -20.72
CA ILE A 204 13.45 -27.33 -19.55
C ILE A 204 12.73 -27.80 -18.29
N PRO A 205 13.42 -28.46 -17.33
CA PRO A 205 12.81 -28.87 -16.06
C PRO A 205 12.23 -27.66 -15.30
N GLY A 206 10.95 -27.73 -14.93
CA GLY A 206 10.27 -26.65 -14.20
C GLY A 206 9.96 -25.38 -15.02
N GLY A 207 10.39 -25.30 -16.28
CA GLY A 207 10.10 -24.19 -17.19
C GLY A 207 8.70 -24.32 -17.77
N VAL A 208 7.76 -23.51 -17.28
CA VAL A 208 6.36 -23.48 -17.74
C VAL A 208 6.04 -22.14 -18.37
N ILE A 209 5.27 -22.19 -19.45
CA ILE A 209 4.66 -21.05 -20.13
C ILE A 209 3.16 -21.05 -19.81
N GLY A 210 2.62 -19.89 -19.43
CA GLY A 210 1.19 -19.68 -19.16
C GLY A 210 0.91 -18.86 -17.90
N GLU A 211 1.51 -17.68 -17.77
CA GLU A 211 1.06 -16.70 -16.78
C GLU A 211 -0.37 -16.22 -17.15
N PRO A 212 -1.20 -15.78 -16.19
CA PRO A 212 -2.50 -15.20 -16.51
C PRO A 212 -2.32 -13.98 -17.42
N THR A 213 -3.14 -13.87 -18.47
CA THR A 213 -3.18 -12.72 -19.40
C THR A 213 -3.22 -11.36 -18.70
N GLU A 214 -3.78 -11.31 -17.49
CA GLU A 214 -3.94 -10.12 -16.67
C GLU A 214 -2.64 -9.67 -15.97
N MET A 215 -1.62 -10.53 -15.89
CA MET A 215 -0.29 -10.24 -15.33
C MET A 215 0.75 -9.88 -16.40
N GLU A 216 0.42 -10.12 -17.66
CA GLU A 216 1.28 -9.79 -18.80
C GLU A 216 1.32 -8.27 -19.01
N VAL A 217 2.50 -7.76 -19.39
CA VAL A 217 2.68 -6.33 -19.65
C VAL A 217 2.76 -6.11 -21.16
N GLY A 218 1.89 -5.29 -21.75
CA GLY A 218 1.89 -4.97 -23.18
C GLY A 218 0.50 -4.64 -23.72
N ASP A 219 0.36 -4.64 -25.05
CA ASP A 219 -0.92 -4.43 -25.72
C ASP A 219 -1.74 -5.74 -25.78
N LEU A 220 -3.06 -5.69 -26.04
CA LEU A 220 -3.99 -6.83 -25.96
C LEU A 220 -4.27 -7.39 -24.56
N THR A 221 -4.05 -6.60 -23.50
CA THR A 221 -4.37 -7.00 -22.11
C THR A 221 -5.71 -6.44 -21.62
N SER A 222 -6.41 -5.66 -22.46
CA SER A 222 -7.72 -5.10 -22.12
C SER A 222 -8.81 -6.18 -22.09
N THR A 223 -9.90 -5.89 -21.38
CA THR A 223 -11.07 -6.79 -21.32
C THR A 223 -11.71 -7.01 -22.69
N GLU A 224 -11.72 -5.98 -23.54
CA GLU A 224 -12.26 -6.03 -24.91
C GLU A 224 -11.39 -6.89 -25.84
N GLU A 225 -10.08 -6.88 -25.65
CA GLU A 225 -9.12 -7.64 -26.46
C GLU A 225 -8.97 -9.09 -25.99
N LYS A 226 -9.49 -9.43 -24.79
CA LYS A 226 -9.49 -10.80 -24.27
C LYS A 226 -10.30 -11.74 -25.15
N GLU A 227 -11.44 -11.29 -25.68
CA GLU A 227 -12.25 -12.07 -26.62
C GLU A 227 -11.49 -12.30 -27.94
N PHE A 228 -10.82 -11.25 -28.44
CA PHE A 228 -9.96 -11.35 -29.62
C PHE A 228 -8.80 -12.33 -29.40
N ARG A 229 -8.12 -12.30 -28.24
CA ARG A 229 -7.05 -13.26 -27.93
C ARG A 229 -7.56 -14.69 -27.86
N VAL A 230 -8.67 -14.93 -27.18
CA VAL A 230 -9.28 -16.27 -27.11
C VAL A 230 -9.64 -16.76 -28.51
N GLU A 231 -10.20 -15.89 -29.37
CA GLU A 231 -10.49 -16.21 -30.77
C GLU A 231 -9.21 -16.54 -31.55
N VAL A 232 -8.17 -15.74 -31.43
CA VAL A 232 -6.91 -15.91 -32.17
C VAL A 232 -6.15 -17.16 -31.73
N GLU A 233 -6.03 -17.38 -30.41
CA GLU A 233 -5.31 -18.50 -29.81
C GLU A 233 -5.97 -19.84 -30.16
N THR A 234 -7.29 -19.84 -30.38
CA THR A 234 -8.06 -21.06 -30.71
C THR A 234 -8.28 -21.28 -32.20
N ASN A 235 -8.66 -20.24 -32.95
CA ASN A 235 -9.19 -20.39 -34.30
C ASN A 235 -8.21 -19.99 -35.41
N ARG A 236 -7.15 -19.24 -35.10
CA ARG A 236 -6.21 -18.74 -36.13
C ARG A 236 -4.89 -19.52 -36.14
N LYS A 237 -4.19 -19.39 -37.28
CA LYS A 237 -2.87 -20.02 -37.51
C LYS A 237 -1.81 -19.31 -36.67
N ARG A 238 -0.87 -20.09 -36.14
CA ARG A 238 0.19 -19.59 -35.25
C ARG A 238 1.50 -20.35 -35.45
N VAL A 239 2.62 -19.71 -35.14
CA VAL A 239 3.94 -20.34 -35.14
C VAL A 239 4.50 -20.33 -33.73
N SER A 240 4.72 -21.52 -33.16
CA SER A 240 5.25 -21.69 -31.81
C SER A 240 6.71 -22.14 -31.84
N TRP A 241 7.57 -21.46 -31.09
CA TRP A 241 8.96 -21.87 -30.81
C TRP A 241 9.08 -22.40 -29.38
N ASP A 242 8.44 -21.76 -28.41
CA ASP A 242 8.47 -22.08 -26.97
C ASP A 242 9.90 -22.33 -26.45
N THR A 243 10.88 -21.57 -26.96
CA THR A 243 12.32 -21.83 -26.79
C THR A 243 12.97 -20.73 -25.97
N GLU A 244 13.74 -21.11 -24.94
CA GLU A 244 14.55 -20.19 -24.12
C GLU A 244 16.01 -20.16 -24.59
N ARG A 245 16.59 -18.96 -24.68
CA ARG A 245 18.04 -18.74 -24.83
C ARG A 245 18.55 -17.88 -23.68
N ARG A 246 19.76 -18.16 -23.21
CA ARG A 246 20.41 -17.40 -22.14
C ARG A 246 21.71 -16.79 -22.68
N CYS A 247 22.03 -15.57 -22.28
CA CYS A 247 23.20 -14.83 -22.72
C CYS A 247 23.85 -14.14 -21.51
N PHE A 248 25.16 -14.35 -21.35
CA PHE A 248 25.93 -13.68 -20.30
C PHE A 248 26.40 -12.31 -20.79
N MET A 249 26.10 -11.27 -20.03
CA MET A 249 26.49 -9.89 -20.34
C MET A 249 27.55 -9.42 -19.35
N ASP A 250 28.69 -8.97 -19.87
CA ASP A 250 29.72 -8.31 -19.07
C ASP A 250 29.30 -6.87 -18.69
N ALA A 251 30.10 -6.21 -17.84
CA ALA A 251 29.81 -4.85 -17.38
C ALA A 251 29.68 -3.85 -18.56
N GLY A 252 30.45 -4.05 -19.62
CA GLY A 252 30.43 -3.22 -20.82
C GLY A 252 29.15 -3.40 -21.64
N ALA A 253 28.68 -4.65 -21.76
CA ALA A 253 27.44 -5.02 -22.42
C ALA A 253 26.22 -4.49 -21.68
N VAL A 254 26.22 -4.56 -20.35
CA VAL A 254 25.15 -3.96 -19.52
C VAL A 254 25.07 -2.45 -19.74
N ALA A 255 26.22 -1.75 -19.72
CA ALA A 255 26.27 -0.31 -20.00
C ALA A 255 25.82 0.02 -21.44
N CYS A 256 26.23 -0.78 -22.42
CA CYS A 256 25.79 -0.65 -23.81
C CYS A 256 24.28 -0.86 -23.96
N LEU A 257 23.72 -1.86 -23.27
CA LEU A 257 22.29 -2.14 -23.26
C LEU A 257 21.49 -0.99 -22.65
N ILE A 258 21.93 -0.45 -21.51
CA ILE A 258 21.32 0.73 -20.88
C ILE A 258 21.34 1.91 -21.85
N ARG A 259 22.49 2.18 -22.48
CA ARG A 259 22.61 3.25 -23.47
C ARG A 259 21.69 3.04 -24.67
N ARG A 260 21.61 1.82 -25.21
CA ARG A 260 20.70 1.48 -26.31
C ARG A 260 19.24 1.69 -25.95
N ILE A 261 18.85 1.36 -24.72
CA ILE A 261 17.48 1.60 -24.23
C ILE A 261 17.18 3.09 -24.14
N VAL A 262 18.15 3.90 -23.71
CA VAL A 262 18.03 5.37 -23.65
C VAL A 262 17.96 5.98 -25.05
N ASP A 263 18.83 5.54 -25.97
CA ASP A 263 18.94 6.07 -27.34
C ASP A 263 17.76 5.62 -28.22
N CYS A 264 17.39 4.34 -28.14
CA CYS A 264 16.36 3.67 -28.94
C CYS A 264 15.46 2.83 -28.04
N ARG A 265 14.26 3.35 -27.74
CA ARG A 265 13.24 2.68 -26.92
C ARG A 265 12.73 1.35 -27.51
N LEU A 266 13.05 1.08 -28.77
CA LEU A 266 12.59 -0.06 -29.54
C LEU A 266 13.76 -1.00 -29.83
N TRP A 267 13.66 -2.24 -29.37
CA TRP A 267 14.64 -3.28 -29.62
C TRP A 267 14.11 -4.24 -30.69
N PRO A 268 14.68 -4.25 -31.92
CA PRO A 268 14.15 -5.03 -33.03
C PRO A 268 14.34 -6.54 -32.86
N VAL A 269 13.30 -7.30 -33.20
CA VAL A 269 13.28 -8.77 -33.36
C VAL A 269 12.91 -9.07 -34.80
N GLU A 270 13.72 -9.85 -35.51
CA GLU A 270 13.41 -10.26 -36.89
C GLU A 270 12.81 -11.66 -36.88
N VAL A 271 11.71 -11.88 -37.62
CA VAL A 271 11.08 -13.19 -37.79
C VAL A 271 11.03 -13.53 -39.27
N MET A 272 11.56 -14.69 -39.65
CA MET A 272 11.74 -15.11 -41.02
C MET A 272 11.07 -16.46 -41.30
N ARG A 273 10.53 -16.58 -42.52
CA ARG A 273 10.13 -17.84 -43.15
C ARG A 273 11.05 -18.12 -44.33
N SER A 274 11.71 -19.27 -44.33
CA SER A 274 12.55 -19.74 -45.43
C SER A 274 12.19 -21.17 -45.86
N PRO A 275 12.29 -21.53 -47.15
CA PRO A 275 12.13 -22.91 -47.59
C PRO A 275 13.21 -23.82 -46.98
N ASP A 276 12.84 -25.05 -46.60
CA ASP A 276 13.76 -25.99 -45.95
C ASP A 276 14.87 -26.46 -46.91
N PRO A 277 16.17 -26.25 -46.60
CA PRO A 277 17.28 -26.65 -47.47
C PRO A 277 17.44 -28.18 -47.63
N GLY A 278 16.77 -29.00 -46.81
CA GLY A 278 16.93 -30.46 -46.81
C GLY A 278 16.28 -31.22 -47.98
N VAL A 279 15.38 -30.58 -48.76
CA VAL A 279 14.50 -31.29 -49.72
C VAL A 279 14.99 -31.22 -51.17
N THR A 280 16.06 -30.50 -51.50
CA THR A 280 16.54 -30.42 -52.89
C THR A 280 17.51 -31.54 -53.26
N ARG A 281 16.99 -32.76 -53.46
CA ARG A 281 17.56 -33.70 -54.43
C ARG A 281 16.54 -33.93 -55.55
N GLY A 282 16.68 -33.13 -56.60
CA GLY A 282 16.04 -33.37 -57.90
C GLY A 282 14.66 -32.74 -58.08
N GLY A 283 14.60 -31.43 -58.36
CA GLY A 283 13.38 -30.75 -58.80
C GLY A 283 13.60 -29.24 -58.93
N LYS A 284 13.07 -28.62 -59.98
CA LYS A 284 13.24 -27.19 -60.31
C LYS A 284 13.07 -26.30 -59.08
N GLN A 285 14.02 -25.40 -58.83
CA GLN A 285 13.91 -24.34 -57.82
C GLN A 285 12.59 -23.56 -58.04
N GLY A 286 11.62 -23.76 -57.16
CA GLY A 286 10.51 -22.83 -57.01
C GLY A 286 11.08 -21.48 -56.56
N LYS A 287 10.73 -20.40 -57.26
CA LYS A 287 11.15 -19.02 -56.96
C LYS A 287 10.42 -18.46 -55.73
N ASP A 288 10.32 -19.21 -54.64
CA ASP A 288 9.66 -18.72 -53.44
C ASP A 288 10.64 -17.88 -52.62
N LYS A 289 10.37 -16.58 -52.53
CA LYS A 289 11.22 -15.63 -51.80
C LYS A 289 11.03 -15.82 -50.28
N PRO A 290 12.10 -15.66 -49.47
CA PRO A 290 11.96 -15.65 -48.02
C PRO A 290 11.08 -14.48 -47.59
N VAL A 291 10.18 -14.73 -46.65
CA VAL A 291 9.27 -13.73 -46.09
C VAL A 291 9.83 -13.29 -44.75
N ARG A 292 9.93 -11.99 -44.51
CA ARG A 292 10.54 -11.41 -43.31
C ARG A 292 9.58 -10.46 -42.63
N GLY A 293 9.27 -10.69 -41.36
CA GLY A 293 8.63 -9.72 -40.47
C GLY A 293 9.66 -9.11 -39.53
N PHE A 294 9.44 -7.85 -39.15
CA PHE A 294 10.18 -7.20 -38.07
C PHE A 294 9.20 -6.91 -36.93
N ALA A 295 9.57 -7.22 -35.70
CA ALA A 295 8.90 -6.77 -34.49
C ALA A 295 9.84 -5.84 -33.72
N SER A 296 9.32 -5.02 -32.81
CA SER A 296 10.15 -4.19 -31.94
C SER A 296 9.64 -4.23 -30.51
N LEU A 297 10.54 -4.47 -29.56
CA LEU A 297 10.26 -4.53 -28.13
C LEU A 297 10.38 -3.13 -27.52
N CYS A 298 9.35 -2.66 -26.82
CA CYS A 298 9.43 -1.39 -26.10
C CYS A 298 10.07 -1.58 -24.71
N CYS A 299 11.25 -0.99 -24.51
CA CYS A 299 12.10 -1.18 -23.33
C CYS A 299 11.70 -0.40 -22.06
N SER A 300 10.50 0.19 -22.01
CA SER A 300 10.04 1.04 -20.88
C SER A 300 9.89 0.31 -19.52
N SER A 301 9.83 -1.04 -19.50
CA SER A 301 9.87 -1.84 -18.27
C SER A 301 10.33 -3.27 -18.59
N LEU A 302 11.47 -3.69 -18.03
CA LEU A 302 12.07 -5.03 -18.21
C LEU A 302 11.73 -5.94 -17.02
N LYS A 303 10.45 -6.29 -16.89
CA LYS A 303 9.98 -7.49 -16.18
C LYS A 303 8.76 -8.00 -16.93
N THR A 304 8.91 -9.15 -17.59
CA THR A 304 7.87 -9.97 -18.26
C THR A 304 6.81 -9.18 -19.03
N LYS A 305 7.02 -9.03 -20.35
CA LYS A 305 6.07 -8.39 -21.26
C LYS A 305 5.55 -9.40 -22.29
N LEU A 306 4.26 -9.33 -22.61
CA LEU A 306 3.65 -10.02 -23.74
C LEU A 306 3.43 -8.96 -24.83
N PHE A 307 4.01 -9.13 -26.01
CA PHE A 307 4.12 -8.03 -26.97
C PHE A 307 3.23 -8.19 -28.18
N HIS A 308 2.65 -7.07 -28.61
CA HIS A 308 2.26 -6.93 -30.00
C HIS A 308 3.49 -6.88 -30.90
N LEU A 309 3.36 -7.49 -32.08
CA LEU A 309 4.17 -7.16 -33.23
C LEU A 309 3.65 -5.80 -33.75
N LEU A 310 3.88 -4.73 -32.97
CA LEU A 310 3.53 -3.35 -33.32
C LEU A 310 4.51 -2.87 -34.40
N LEU A 311 4.20 -3.24 -35.64
CA LEU A 311 4.91 -2.76 -36.81
C LEU A 311 4.49 -1.30 -37.07
N LEU A 312 5.29 -0.37 -36.52
CA LEU A 312 5.44 1.05 -36.84
C LEU A 312 4.18 1.84 -37.24
N THR A 313 3.78 2.74 -36.34
CA THR A 313 3.20 4.03 -36.72
C THR A 313 4.20 4.80 -37.61
N LYS A 314 3.67 5.51 -38.61
CA LYS A 314 4.37 6.19 -39.72
C LYS A 314 5.59 7.07 -39.34
N GLN A 315 5.73 7.49 -38.09
CA GLN A 315 6.67 8.55 -37.68
C GLN A 315 8.10 8.06 -37.38
N ASN A 316 8.32 6.76 -37.10
CA ASN A 316 9.64 6.25 -36.67
C ASN A 316 10.44 5.48 -37.75
N THR A 317 9.99 5.50 -39.00
CA THR A 317 10.66 4.82 -40.12
C THR A 317 11.99 5.49 -40.55
N SER A 318 12.23 6.74 -40.15
CA SER A 318 13.47 7.47 -40.43
C SER A 318 14.65 6.96 -39.59
N VAL A 319 14.44 6.68 -38.30
CA VAL A 319 15.48 6.23 -37.36
C VAL A 319 15.94 4.79 -37.65
N LEU A 320 15.03 3.94 -38.15
CA LEU A 320 15.36 2.58 -38.59
C LEU A 320 16.22 2.55 -39.86
N ARG A 321 16.11 3.54 -40.76
CA ARG A 321 16.96 3.60 -41.97
C ARG A 321 18.42 3.90 -41.65
N GLU A 322 18.69 4.66 -40.58
CA GLU A 322 20.06 4.97 -40.17
C GLU A 322 20.74 3.81 -39.44
N THR A 323 19.96 2.96 -38.76
CA THR A 323 20.45 1.76 -38.06
C THR A 323 20.54 0.52 -38.97
N MET A 324 19.80 0.45 -40.08
CA MET A 324 19.82 -0.65 -41.06
C MET A 324 21.02 -0.61 -42.05
N ARG A 325 22.26 -0.49 -41.56
CA ARG A 325 23.44 -0.99 -42.30
C ARG A 325 23.77 -2.40 -41.83
N MET A 326 22.91 -3.37 -42.14
CA MET A 326 23.17 -4.79 -41.94
C MET A 326 23.70 -5.40 -43.26
N PRO A 327 24.89 -6.04 -43.30
CA PRO A 327 25.30 -6.83 -44.46
C PRO A 327 24.41 -8.08 -44.55
N ALA A 328 23.84 -8.31 -45.72
CA ALA A 328 23.02 -9.48 -45.99
C ALA A 328 23.77 -10.78 -45.66
N LEU A 329 23.18 -11.62 -44.80
CA LEU A 329 23.61 -12.99 -44.54
C LEU A 329 23.48 -13.82 -45.83
N GLN A 330 24.53 -13.84 -46.66
CA GLN A 330 24.83 -14.93 -47.59
C GLN A 330 26.08 -15.63 -47.07
N GLY A 331 25.92 -16.92 -46.73
CA GLY A 331 27.01 -17.73 -46.22
C GLY A 331 28.18 -17.84 -47.21
N ARG A 332 29.38 -17.49 -46.74
CA ARG A 332 30.65 -18.17 -47.03
C ARG A 332 31.74 -17.58 -46.13
N GLY A 333 32.56 -18.47 -45.58
CA GLY A 333 33.57 -18.13 -44.58
C GLY A 333 34.73 -17.26 -45.10
N GLN A 334 35.36 -16.59 -44.13
CA GLN A 334 36.71 -16.00 -44.09
C GLN A 334 37.15 -15.07 -45.23
N ALA A 335 37.38 -13.79 -44.90
CA ALA A 335 38.70 -13.13 -44.90
C ALA A 335 38.57 -11.59 -44.94
N SER A 336 39.56 -10.94 -44.33
CA SER A 336 39.75 -9.49 -44.15
C SER A 336 39.79 -8.65 -45.44
N SER A 337 39.33 -7.40 -45.39
CA SER A 337 40.12 -6.22 -45.80
C SER A 337 39.35 -4.88 -45.65
N ASN A 338 40.06 -3.89 -45.13
CA ASN A 338 39.70 -2.46 -45.10
C ASN A 338 39.74 -1.84 -46.51
N ARG A 339 38.67 -1.17 -46.97
CA ARG A 339 38.72 -0.02 -47.90
C ARG A 339 37.50 0.92 -47.73
N PRO A 340 37.66 2.25 -47.93
CA PRO A 340 36.60 3.24 -47.70
C PRO A 340 35.59 3.35 -48.85
N PHE A 341 34.36 3.77 -48.51
CA PHE A 341 33.16 3.85 -49.35
C PHE A 341 33.16 5.03 -50.33
N ASP A 342 32.65 4.80 -51.55
CA ASP A 342 32.46 5.79 -52.63
C ASP A 342 30.95 6.06 -52.82
N THR A 343 30.51 7.32 -52.66
CA THR A 343 29.10 7.70 -52.35
C THR A 343 28.15 7.87 -53.55
N GLN A 344 28.58 7.63 -54.79
CA GLN A 344 27.77 8.02 -55.96
C GLN A 344 26.88 6.92 -56.60
N LYS A 345 26.91 5.66 -56.11
CA LYS A 345 26.09 4.57 -56.68
C LYS A 345 24.85 4.16 -55.87
N ALA A 346 24.55 4.83 -54.76
CA ALA A 346 23.45 4.45 -53.86
C ALA A 346 22.05 4.92 -54.30
N GLY A 347 21.93 5.83 -55.28
CA GLY A 347 20.67 6.53 -55.55
C GLY A 347 19.59 5.77 -56.34
N VAL A 348 19.88 4.62 -56.96
CA VAL A 348 18.97 3.99 -57.95
C VAL A 348 18.35 2.67 -57.46
N LEU A 349 18.82 2.10 -56.35
CA LEU A 349 18.32 0.81 -55.81
C LEU A 349 17.24 0.92 -54.71
N LEU A 350 16.94 2.13 -54.21
CA LEU A 350 16.11 2.33 -53.00
C LEU A 350 14.58 2.23 -53.18
N ASN A 351 14.04 2.34 -54.40
CA ASN A 351 12.58 2.47 -54.58
C ASN A 351 11.81 1.12 -54.62
N ALA A 352 12.45 0.02 -54.99
CA ALA A 352 11.79 -1.28 -55.12
C ALA A 352 11.59 -2.00 -53.76
N ASP A 353 12.52 -1.84 -52.82
CA ASP A 353 12.49 -2.51 -51.51
C ASP A 353 11.56 -1.82 -50.49
N LEU A 354 11.25 -0.54 -50.67
CA LEU A 354 10.30 0.18 -49.81
C LEU A 354 8.84 -0.19 -50.08
N MET A 355 8.50 -0.46 -51.34
CA MET A 355 7.16 -0.89 -51.73
C MET A 355 6.87 -2.32 -51.29
N SER A 356 7.86 -3.21 -51.33
CA SER A 356 7.72 -4.58 -50.81
C SER A 356 7.60 -4.62 -49.28
N LEU A 357 8.35 -3.77 -48.55
CA LEU A 357 8.18 -3.60 -47.11
C LEU A 357 6.80 -3.05 -46.73
N PHE A 358 6.29 -2.07 -47.47
CA PHE A 358 4.97 -1.47 -47.23
C PHE A 358 3.83 -2.48 -47.45
N LEU A 359 3.91 -3.29 -48.50
CA LEU A 359 2.96 -4.37 -48.76
C LEU A 359 3.01 -5.42 -47.65
N LEU A 360 4.20 -5.86 -47.23
CA LEU A 360 4.33 -6.79 -46.10
C LEU A 360 3.72 -6.20 -44.82
N TRP A 361 4.01 -4.94 -44.52
CA TRP A 361 3.50 -4.22 -43.36
C TRP A 361 1.96 -4.23 -43.32
N GLN A 362 1.31 -3.97 -44.45
CA GLN A 362 -0.14 -3.96 -44.55
C GLN A 362 -0.74 -5.34 -44.24
N MET A 363 -0.08 -6.42 -44.69
CA MET A 363 -0.53 -7.80 -44.45
C MET A 363 -0.51 -8.20 -42.97
N TYR A 364 0.54 -7.83 -42.23
CA TYR A 364 0.61 -8.11 -40.78
C TYR A 364 -0.40 -7.27 -39.99
N THR A 365 -0.68 -6.05 -40.44
CA THR A 365 -1.65 -5.14 -39.82
C THR A 365 -3.08 -5.64 -40.02
N GLU A 366 -3.42 -6.06 -41.25
CA GLU A 366 -4.70 -6.69 -41.57
C GLU A 366 -4.89 -8.01 -40.80
N ALA A 367 -3.83 -8.79 -40.66
CA ALA A 367 -3.86 -10.03 -39.88
C ALA A 367 -3.87 -9.80 -38.36
N ARG A 368 -3.58 -8.59 -37.86
CA ARG A 368 -3.38 -8.29 -36.42
C ARG A 368 -2.42 -9.28 -35.73
N THR A 369 -1.28 -9.54 -36.36
CA THR A 369 -0.27 -10.49 -35.85
C THR A 369 0.37 -9.98 -34.56
N TYR A 370 0.60 -10.86 -33.59
CA TYR A 370 1.33 -10.52 -32.35
C TYR A 370 2.28 -11.64 -31.92
N ILE A 371 3.33 -11.31 -31.14
CA ILE A 371 4.34 -12.28 -30.72
C ILE A 371 4.67 -12.16 -29.23
N VAL A 372 4.59 -13.28 -28.54
CA VAL A 372 4.88 -13.34 -27.11
C VAL A 372 6.38 -13.58 -26.91
N ILE A 373 7.05 -12.65 -26.22
CA ILE A 373 8.49 -12.71 -25.94
C ILE A 373 8.73 -12.39 -24.46
N GLU A 374 9.15 -13.39 -23.70
CA GLU A 374 9.54 -13.22 -22.29
C GLU A 374 11.01 -12.81 -22.22
N ILE A 375 11.31 -11.72 -21.52
CA ILE A 375 12.68 -11.30 -21.23
C ILE A 375 12.85 -11.22 -19.71
N SER A 376 13.83 -11.93 -19.19
CA SER A 376 14.22 -11.87 -17.78
C SER A 376 15.70 -11.57 -17.61
N LEU A 377 16.00 -10.78 -16.59
CA LEU A 377 17.37 -10.47 -16.16
C LEU A 377 17.53 -10.98 -14.74
N GLU A 378 18.69 -11.56 -14.44
CA GLU A 378 19.02 -12.00 -13.09
C GLU A 378 19.12 -10.82 -12.12
N LYS A 379 19.70 -9.70 -12.57
CA LYS A 379 19.79 -8.44 -11.81
C LYS A 379 19.06 -7.32 -12.55
N PRO A 380 18.40 -6.37 -11.85
CA PRO A 380 17.82 -5.21 -12.52
C PRO A 380 18.92 -4.34 -13.14
N LEU A 381 18.71 -3.82 -14.36
CA LEU A 381 19.68 -2.93 -15.03
C LEU A 381 19.95 -1.65 -14.24
N LEU A 382 18.92 -1.16 -13.55
CA LEU A 382 18.99 -0.04 -12.63
C LEU A 382 18.60 -0.55 -11.24
N PRO A 383 19.55 -0.67 -10.30
CA PRO A 383 19.23 -1.08 -8.94
C PRO A 383 18.32 -0.03 -8.32
N LYS A 384 17.15 -0.47 -7.85
CA LYS A 384 16.25 0.36 -7.05
C LYS A 384 16.98 0.79 -5.77
N ARG A 385 16.80 2.04 -5.32
CA ARG A 385 17.38 2.51 -4.06
C ARG A 385 16.97 1.56 -2.92
N PRO A 386 17.90 1.11 -2.06
CA PRO A 386 17.56 0.23 -0.96
C PRO A 386 16.71 0.99 0.08
N PRO A 387 15.78 0.31 0.78
CA PRO A 387 14.90 0.96 1.75
C PRO A 387 15.67 1.62 2.89
N GLU A 388 16.86 1.12 3.21
CA GLU A 388 17.75 1.66 4.23
C GLU A 388 18.35 3.02 3.84
N GLU A 389 18.73 3.21 2.58
CA GLU A 389 19.24 4.50 2.10
C GLU A 389 18.14 5.56 2.10
N LEU A 390 16.94 5.20 1.65
CA LEU A 390 15.78 6.09 1.68
C LEU A 390 15.40 6.48 3.12
N ALA A 391 15.44 5.52 4.05
CA ALA A 391 15.20 5.80 5.46
C ALA A 391 16.26 6.76 6.03
N LYS A 392 17.54 6.61 5.65
CA LYS A 392 18.62 7.52 6.04
C LYS A 392 18.40 8.94 5.50
N ARG A 393 18.03 9.11 4.24
CA ARG A 393 17.72 10.43 3.67
C ARG A 393 16.53 11.09 4.37
N VAL A 394 15.46 10.34 4.62
CA VAL A 394 14.31 10.87 5.38
C VAL A 394 14.73 11.22 6.81
N MET A 395 15.64 10.46 7.44
CA MET A 395 16.23 10.80 8.74
C MET A 395 17.10 12.05 8.72
N GLU A 396 17.83 12.29 7.62
CA GLU A 396 18.63 13.50 7.43
C GLU A 396 17.74 14.73 7.23
N LEU A 397 16.64 14.60 6.47
CA LEU A 397 15.65 15.66 6.27
C LEU A 397 14.82 15.93 7.54
N ILE A 398 14.42 14.85 8.23
CA ILE A 398 13.53 14.88 9.41
C ILE A 398 14.06 13.89 10.46
N PRO A 399 14.86 14.36 11.43
CA PRO A 399 15.37 13.48 12.47
C PRO A 399 14.24 12.95 13.35
N PRO A 400 14.26 11.66 13.74
CA PRO A 400 13.24 11.10 14.61
C PRO A 400 13.29 11.81 15.96
N ARG A 401 12.11 12.05 16.54
CA ARG A 401 12.03 12.72 17.84
C ARG A 401 12.74 11.85 18.89
N PRO A 402 13.72 12.40 19.65
CA PRO A 402 14.36 11.63 20.70
C PRO A 402 13.29 11.16 21.69
N PRO A 403 13.35 9.90 22.16
CA PRO A 403 12.38 9.42 23.13
C PRO A 403 12.45 10.34 24.35
N LEU A 404 11.32 10.96 24.69
CA LEU A 404 11.23 11.74 25.92
C LEU A 404 11.76 10.88 27.07
N PRO A 405 12.60 11.44 27.96
CA PRO A 405 13.06 10.69 29.13
C PRO A 405 11.84 10.10 29.81
N ARG A 406 11.85 8.78 30.04
CA ARG A 406 10.73 8.08 30.69
C ARG A 406 10.37 8.87 31.94
N ARG A 407 9.16 9.44 31.99
CA ARG A 407 8.64 10.01 33.24
C ARG A 407 8.75 8.91 34.30
N PRO A 408 9.21 9.23 35.52
CA PRO A 408 9.39 8.24 36.56
C PRO A 408 8.01 7.86 37.10
N ALA A 409 7.27 7.03 36.36
CA ALA A 409 6.03 6.43 36.83
C ALA A 409 6.26 5.64 38.13
N GLY A 410 7.50 5.20 38.39
CA GLY A 410 7.91 4.70 39.69
C GLY A 410 7.83 5.75 40.80
N ALA A 411 8.38 6.95 40.60
CA ALA A 411 8.37 8.01 41.62
C ALA A 411 6.95 8.43 42.02
N GLU A 412 6.04 8.61 41.05
CA GLU A 412 4.64 8.92 41.33
C GLU A 412 3.92 7.76 42.04
N ARG A 413 4.13 6.52 41.57
CA ARG A 413 3.57 5.32 42.23
C ARG A 413 4.08 5.13 43.66
N ALA A 414 5.37 5.39 43.91
CA ALA A 414 5.96 5.30 45.23
C ALA A 414 5.37 6.32 46.21
N VAL A 415 5.07 7.54 45.73
CA VAL A 415 4.41 8.58 46.53
C VAL A 415 2.95 8.21 46.81
N LEU A 416 2.21 7.76 45.80
CA LEU A 416 0.82 7.32 45.99
C LEU A 416 0.72 6.13 46.95
N GLU A 417 1.64 5.16 46.85
CA GLU A 417 1.71 4.03 47.78
C GLU A 417 2.02 4.50 49.22
N TYR A 418 2.94 5.45 49.40
CA TYR A 418 3.22 6.05 50.71
C TYR A 418 1.99 6.75 51.30
N GLN A 419 1.31 7.59 50.50
CA GLN A 419 0.06 8.25 50.91
C GLN A 419 -1.02 7.21 51.29
N ALA A 420 -1.16 6.12 50.53
CA ALA A 420 -2.10 5.05 50.84
C ALA A 420 -1.77 4.30 52.14
N GLN A 421 -0.49 4.04 52.43
CA GLN A 421 -0.07 3.42 53.69
C GLN A 421 -0.34 4.35 54.89
N ILE A 422 -0.08 5.65 54.74
CA ILE A 422 -0.43 6.65 55.78
C ILE A 422 -1.93 6.66 56.04
N ASN A 423 -2.75 6.62 54.99
CA ASN A 423 -4.20 6.60 55.13
C ASN A 423 -4.69 5.34 55.87
N SER A 424 -4.12 4.18 55.55
CA SER A 424 -4.40 2.92 56.24
C SER A 424 -4.03 2.99 57.72
N VAL A 425 -2.82 3.47 58.04
CA VAL A 425 -2.35 3.62 59.44
C VAL A 425 -3.19 4.63 60.20
N THR A 426 -3.55 5.75 59.57
CA THR A 426 -4.40 6.80 60.17
C THR A 426 -5.79 6.25 60.51
N GLY A 427 -6.39 5.47 59.60
CA GLY A 427 -7.66 4.81 59.85
C GLY A 427 -7.60 3.83 61.01
N GLN A 428 -6.53 3.03 61.10
CA GLN A 428 -6.33 2.09 62.22
C GLN A 428 -6.10 2.82 63.55
N ILE A 429 -5.35 3.92 63.56
CA ILE A 429 -5.18 4.76 64.75
C ILE A 429 -6.51 5.38 65.17
N LEU A 430 -7.32 5.86 64.22
CA LEU A 430 -8.64 6.42 64.49
C LEU A 430 -9.59 5.37 65.08
N GLU A 431 -9.59 4.15 64.55
CA GLU A 431 -10.39 3.04 65.08
C GLU A 431 -9.98 2.70 66.52
N GLN A 432 -8.67 2.63 66.80
CA GLN A 432 -8.18 2.41 68.17
C GLN A 432 -8.56 3.55 69.12
N TYR A 433 -8.49 4.80 68.64
CA TYR A 433 -8.93 5.94 69.40
C TYR A 433 -10.44 5.89 69.70
N GLN A 434 -11.26 5.48 68.74
CA GLN A 434 -12.69 5.26 68.93
C GLN A 434 -12.98 4.09 69.88
N GLN A 435 -12.20 3.01 69.86
CA GLN A 435 -12.36 1.91 70.81
C GLN A 435 -12.07 2.32 72.26
N LEU A 436 -11.03 3.16 72.47
CA LEU A 436 -10.64 3.60 73.80
C LEU A 436 -11.50 4.75 74.35
N PHE A 437 -11.94 5.66 73.48
CA PHE A 437 -12.57 6.92 73.91
C PHE A 437 -13.94 7.18 73.26
N GLY A 438 -14.42 6.34 72.36
CA GLY A 438 -15.65 6.55 71.58
C GLY A 438 -16.92 6.62 72.42
N ALA A 439 -16.99 5.91 73.55
CA ALA A 439 -18.10 6.02 74.50
C ALA A 439 -18.18 7.41 75.17
N ALA A 440 -17.07 8.15 75.25
CA ALA A 440 -17.00 9.50 75.83
C ALA A 440 -17.21 10.63 74.80
N LEU A 441 -17.42 10.28 73.53
CA LEU A 441 -17.57 11.21 72.38
C LEU A 441 -19.02 11.39 71.92
N VAL A 442 -20.00 10.82 72.63
CA VAL A 442 -21.42 10.95 72.28
C VAL A 442 -21.93 12.38 72.53
N SER A 443 -22.12 13.10 71.42
CA SER A 443 -22.96 14.28 71.16
C SER A 443 -23.16 15.30 72.30
N GLY A 444 -22.31 16.33 72.32
CA GLY A 444 -22.55 17.59 73.05
C GLY A 444 -21.45 18.04 74.02
N SER A 445 -20.30 17.36 74.06
CA SER A 445 -19.20 17.71 74.97
C SER A 445 -18.40 18.94 74.49
N GLN A 446 -18.11 19.84 75.43
CA GLN A 446 -17.25 21.02 75.25
C GLN A 446 -15.86 20.63 74.72
N PRO A 447 -15.15 21.54 74.02
CA PRO A 447 -13.78 21.30 73.57
C PRO A 447 -12.92 20.80 74.74
N LEU A 448 -12.23 19.67 74.51
CA LEU A 448 -11.38 19.02 75.49
C LEU A 448 -10.27 19.97 75.94
N ASP A 449 -10.06 20.07 77.25
CA ASP A 449 -8.96 20.85 77.84
C ASP A 449 -7.59 20.33 77.36
N LEU A 450 -6.59 21.21 77.19
CA LEU A 450 -5.28 20.87 76.61
C LEU A 450 -4.58 19.74 77.39
N ALA A 451 -4.66 19.78 78.72
CA ALA A 451 -4.12 18.73 79.59
C ALA A 451 -4.84 17.38 79.39
N ALA A 452 -6.15 17.40 79.15
CA ALA A 452 -6.93 16.19 78.89
C ALA A 452 -6.62 15.59 77.51
N GLN A 453 -6.31 16.43 76.51
CA GLN A 453 -5.85 15.98 75.19
C GLN A 453 -4.47 15.31 75.28
N GLU A 454 -3.53 15.90 76.02
CA GLU A 454 -2.22 15.31 76.26
C GLU A 454 -2.31 14.00 77.04
N GLN A 455 -3.21 13.92 78.03
CA GLN A 455 -3.46 12.68 78.77
C GLN A 455 -4.04 11.57 77.87
N ARG A 456 -5.02 11.89 77.02
CA ARG A 456 -5.56 10.92 76.06
C ARG A 456 -4.52 10.50 75.02
N LYS A 457 -3.69 11.42 74.56
CA LYS A 457 -2.57 11.15 73.64
C LYS A 457 -1.54 10.19 74.26
N THR A 458 -1.10 10.46 75.49
CA THR A 458 -0.13 9.60 76.20
C THR A 458 -0.70 8.21 76.46
N GLN A 459 -1.98 8.10 76.81
CA GLN A 459 -2.66 6.82 76.99
C GLN A 459 -2.79 6.04 75.68
N LEU A 460 -3.20 6.70 74.58
CA LEU A 460 -3.25 6.08 73.25
C LEU A 460 -1.86 5.59 72.81
N ILE A 461 -0.83 6.40 72.97
CA ILE A 461 0.56 6.01 72.64
C ILE A 461 1.00 4.83 73.51
N GLY A 462 0.66 4.81 74.79
CA GLY A 462 0.92 3.70 75.71
C GLY A 462 0.31 2.38 75.21
N GLU A 463 -0.98 2.40 74.87
CA GLU A 463 -1.71 1.24 74.34
C GLU A 463 -1.16 0.77 72.98
N LEU A 464 -0.83 1.70 72.08
CA LEU A 464 -0.23 1.36 70.78
C LEU A 464 1.15 0.70 70.93
N ASN A 465 1.93 1.11 71.93
CA ASN A 465 3.22 0.51 72.23
C ASN A 465 3.09 -0.86 72.91
N TYR A 466 2.20 -1.01 73.90
CA TYR A 466 2.00 -2.28 74.61
C TYR A 466 1.35 -3.35 73.73
N SER A 467 0.40 -2.97 72.86
CA SER A 467 -0.25 -3.88 71.91
C SER A 467 0.65 -4.31 70.73
N GLY A 468 1.83 -3.71 70.58
CA GLY A 468 2.73 -3.94 69.44
C GLY A 468 2.26 -3.31 68.11
N LYS A 469 1.09 -2.65 68.07
CA LYS A 469 0.56 -2.00 66.86
C LYS A 469 1.45 -0.86 66.36
N TYR A 470 2.09 -0.12 67.27
CA TYR A 470 3.05 0.92 66.90
C TYR A 470 4.21 0.38 66.06
N PHE A 471 4.74 -0.80 66.43
CA PHE A 471 5.80 -1.45 65.68
C PHE A 471 5.31 -1.96 64.31
N ALA A 472 4.08 -2.47 64.23
CA ALA A 472 3.46 -2.89 62.98
C ALA A 472 3.30 -1.72 61.98
N PHE A 473 2.85 -0.55 62.45
CA PHE A 473 2.74 0.66 61.62
C PHE A 473 4.10 1.12 61.08
N LYS A 474 5.14 1.06 61.94
CA LYS A 474 6.51 1.41 61.54
C LYS A 474 7.03 0.51 60.42
N GLU A 475 6.78 -0.80 60.49
CA GLU A 475 7.24 -1.74 59.46
C GLU A 475 6.42 -1.62 58.17
N GLN A 476 5.11 -1.30 58.26
CA GLN A 476 4.24 -1.04 57.11
C GLN A 476 4.68 0.18 56.29
N ILE A 477 5.06 1.27 56.96
CA ILE A 477 5.51 2.51 56.30
C ILE A 477 6.95 2.38 55.76
N LYS A 478 7.78 1.54 56.36
CA LYS A 478 9.19 1.38 55.97
C LYS A 478 9.37 0.98 54.51
N HIS A 479 8.55 0.07 53.98
CA HIS A 479 8.68 -0.38 52.59
C HIS A 479 8.41 0.75 51.59
N SER A 480 7.37 1.56 51.83
CA SER A 480 7.04 2.70 50.96
C SER A 480 8.09 3.81 51.06
N VAL A 481 8.69 4.05 52.23
CA VAL A 481 9.81 5.00 52.40
C VAL A 481 11.06 4.55 51.62
N VAL A 482 11.42 3.26 51.70
CA VAL A 482 12.57 2.71 50.94
C VAL A 482 12.32 2.84 49.43
N ARG A 483 11.07 2.61 48.99
CA ARG A 483 10.69 2.77 47.60
C ARG A 483 10.78 4.23 47.13
N ILE A 484 10.38 5.20 47.96
CA ILE A 484 10.56 6.64 47.68
C ILE A 484 12.05 7.00 47.55
N ALA A 485 12.89 6.53 48.48
CA ALA A 485 14.33 6.79 48.44
C ALA A 485 14.98 6.27 47.15
N ARG A 486 14.52 5.10 46.66
CA ARG A 486 15.02 4.47 45.44
C ARG A 486 14.44 5.08 44.16
N GLU A 487 13.13 5.23 44.07
CA GLU A 487 12.42 5.57 42.83
C GLU A 487 12.24 7.08 42.62
N LYS A 488 12.10 7.87 43.70
CA LYS A 488 11.89 9.33 43.63
C LYS A 488 13.17 10.12 43.91
N MET A 489 13.94 9.73 44.91
CA MET A 489 15.23 10.39 45.23
C MET A 489 16.43 9.80 44.47
N LEU A 490 16.19 8.74 43.67
CA LEU A 490 17.19 8.07 42.80
C LEU A 490 18.48 7.67 43.53
N ARG A 491 18.38 7.25 44.80
CA ARG A 491 19.54 6.79 45.58
C ARG A 491 19.56 5.28 45.72
N THR A 492 20.56 4.65 45.11
CA THR A 492 20.79 3.19 45.14
C THR A 492 22.11 2.77 45.79
N GLU A 493 22.96 3.72 46.18
CA GLU A 493 24.30 3.48 46.72
C GLU A 493 24.42 3.92 48.20
N ALA A 494 25.36 3.32 48.93
CA ALA A 494 25.62 3.64 50.34
C ALA A 494 26.48 4.91 50.48
N PHE A 495 26.18 5.73 51.49
CA PHE A 495 26.95 6.94 51.78
C PHE A 495 28.33 6.60 52.36
N THR A 496 29.36 7.25 51.85
CA THR A 496 30.74 7.15 52.35
C THR A 496 31.05 8.21 53.41
N ASP A 497 30.31 9.32 53.41
CA ASP A 497 30.49 10.47 54.29
C ASP A 497 29.27 10.67 55.21
N GLN A 498 29.53 10.92 56.49
CA GLN A 498 28.50 11.03 57.53
C GLN A 498 27.69 12.33 57.40
N GLU A 499 28.29 13.41 56.90
CA GLU A 499 27.61 14.68 56.66
C GLU A 499 26.60 14.58 55.50
N GLN A 500 26.97 13.85 54.43
CA GLN A 500 26.09 13.59 53.29
C GLN A 500 24.88 12.72 53.66
N LEU A 501 25.09 11.73 54.53
CA LEU A 501 24.01 10.90 55.07
C LEU A 501 23.03 11.75 55.90
N GLN A 502 23.52 12.62 56.79
CA GLN A 502 22.66 13.50 57.58
C GLN A 502 21.90 14.51 56.70
N GLY A 503 22.55 15.08 55.69
CA GLY A 503 21.91 15.95 54.71
C GLY A 503 20.78 15.23 53.96
N PHE A 504 21.02 14.02 53.48
CA PHE A 504 19.99 13.22 52.80
C PHE A 504 18.83 12.84 53.73
N LEU A 505 19.11 12.40 54.95
CA LEU A 505 18.07 12.06 55.93
C LEU A 505 17.18 13.27 56.26
N SER A 506 17.76 14.47 56.35
CA SER A 506 16.98 15.70 56.57
C SER A 506 16.05 16.01 55.39
N GLN A 507 16.54 15.87 54.16
CA GLN A 507 15.74 16.10 52.95
C GLN A 507 14.62 15.06 52.80
N LEU A 508 14.94 13.80 53.06
CA LEU A 508 13.96 12.72 53.04
C LEU A 508 12.89 12.93 54.13
N TYR A 509 13.30 13.34 55.34
CA TYR A 509 12.36 13.63 56.42
C TYR A 509 11.39 14.76 56.06
N VAL A 510 11.90 15.90 55.56
CA VAL A 510 11.05 17.02 55.11
C VAL A 510 10.05 16.56 54.05
N PHE A 511 10.53 15.84 53.03
CA PHE A 511 9.67 15.33 51.96
C PHE A 511 8.58 14.37 52.47
N LEU A 512 8.93 13.43 53.34
CA LEU A 512 7.97 12.48 53.90
C LEU A 512 6.92 13.18 54.76
N VAL A 513 7.31 14.19 55.55
CA VAL A 513 6.40 14.98 56.37
C VAL A 513 5.44 15.79 55.51
N ASP A 514 5.91 16.43 54.44
CA ASP A 514 5.06 17.19 53.51
C ASP A 514 4.02 16.29 52.84
N GLU A 515 4.43 15.14 52.29
CA GLU A 515 3.51 14.19 51.66
C GLU A 515 2.55 13.55 52.66
N MET A 516 2.97 13.36 53.91
CA MET A 516 2.10 12.93 55.00
C MET A 516 1.02 13.98 55.30
N HIS A 517 1.38 15.28 55.35
CA HIS A 517 0.41 16.35 55.52
C HIS A 517 -0.58 16.41 54.35
N VAL A 518 -0.12 16.21 53.11
CA VAL A 518 -1.01 16.12 51.94
C VAL A 518 -2.01 14.96 52.09
N ALA A 519 -1.53 13.77 52.49
CA ALA A 519 -2.39 12.61 52.69
C ALA A 519 -3.42 12.83 53.82
N LEU A 520 -2.98 13.39 54.95
CA LEU A 520 -3.85 13.67 56.10
C LEU A 520 -4.87 14.77 55.79
N ASN A 521 -4.46 15.84 55.10
CA ASN A 521 -5.36 16.92 54.72
C ASN A 521 -6.47 16.41 53.80
N LYS A 522 -6.18 15.49 52.87
CA LYS A 522 -7.21 14.83 52.04
C LYS A 522 -8.23 14.03 52.86
N ILE A 523 -7.82 13.42 53.97
CA ILE A 523 -8.75 12.70 54.86
C ILE A 523 -9.58 13.68 55.70
N LEU A 524 -8.98 14.80 56.13
CA LEU A 524 -9.57 15.73 57.07
C LEU A 524 -10.43 16.82 56.42
N SER A 525 -10.25 17.13 55.13
CA SER A 525 -11.06 18.09 54.39
C SER A 525 -12.39 17.48 53.94
N VAL A 526 -13.45 17.68 54.73
CA VAL A 526 -14.83 17.31 54.36
C VAL A 526 -15.55 18.40 53.54
N ASP A 527 -15.03 19.63 53.42
CA ASP A 527 -15.70 20.71 52.69
C ASP A 527 -14.74 21.57 51.85
N ALA A 528 -14.37 21.09 50.67
CA ALA A 528 -13.96 21.97 49.57
C ALA A 528 -14.44 21.34 48.26
N PRO A 529 -15.26 22.05 47.44
CA PRO A 529 -15.50 21.63 46.08
C PRO A 529 -14.16 21.75 45.35
N GLU A 530 -13.51 20.62 45.11
CA GLU A 530 -12.43 20.56 44.13
C GLU A 530 -13.02 21.02 42.79
N ASP A 531 -12.37 22.00 42.15
CA ASP A 531 -12.54 22.26 40.72
C ASP A 531 -12.36 20.90 40.02
N GLN A 532 -13.46 20.28 39.61
CA GLN A 532 -13.41 19.05 38.85
C GLN A 532 -12.79 19.42 37.50
N PRO A 533 -11.61 18.89 37.12
CA PRO A 533 -11.29 18.84 35.71
C PRO A 533 -12.41 18.00 35.08
N GLY A 534 -13.24 18.64 34.25
CA GLY A 534 -14.30 17.97 33.51
C GLY A 534 -13.75 16.68 32.90
N SER A 535 -14.55 15.61 32.89
CA SER A 535 -14.15 14.33 32.30
C SER A 535 -13.42 14.59 30.97
N PRO A 536 -12.15 14.17 30.82
CA PRO A 536 -11.37 14.57 29.66
C PRO A 536 -12.08 14.09 28.41
N LEU A 537 -12.52 15.04 27.56
CA LEU A 537 -13.15 14.75 26.29
C LEU A 537 -12.30 13.75 25.51
N ASN A 538 -12.94 12.74 24.92
CA ASN A 538 -12.22 11.74 24.15
C ASN A 538 -11.58 12.38 22.90
N CYS A 539 -10.39 11.93 22.48
CA CYS A 539 -9.73 12.45 21.27
C CYS A 539 -10.64 12.38 20.03
N ALA A 540 -11.47 11.34 19.91
CA ALA A 540 -12.45 11.22 18.84
C ALA A 540 -13.53 12.31 18.88
N GLN A 541 -13.99 12.68 20.08
CA GLN A 541 -14.96 13.75 20.28
C GLN A 541 -14.35 15.12 19.96
N LEU A 542 -13.12 15.37 20.41
CA LEU A 542 -12.41 16.61 20.10
C LEU A 542 -12.16 16.78 18.59
N LYS A 543 -11.80 15.70 17.88
CA LYS A 543 -11.70 15.72 16.41
C LYS A 543 -13.03 16.06 15.75
N HIS A 544 -14.11 15.44 16.24
CA HIS A 544 -15.46 15.74 15.75
C HIS A 544 -15.82 17.21 15.94
N PHE A 545 -15.54 17.80 17.12
CA PHE A 545 -15.76 19.23 17.37
C PHE A 545 -14.89 20.13 16.50
N ALA A 546 -13.65 19.72 16.21
CA ALA A 546 -12.79 20.45 15.29
C ALA A 546 -13.35 20.48 13.86
N LEU A 547 -13.86 19.35 13.36
CA LEU A 547 -14.52 19.27 12.03
C LEU A 547 -15.80 20.09 11.98
N GLU A 548 -16.61 20.06 13.05
CA GLU A 548 -17.82 20.87 13.16
C GLU A 548 -17.52 22.37 13.16
N ALA A 549 -16.46 22.80 13.88
CA ALA A 549 -15.99 24.17 13.86
C ALA A 549 -15.48 24.58 12.46
N GLN A 550 -14.79 23.70 11.73
CA GLN A 550 -14.40 23.95 10.32
C GLN A 550 -15.61 24.16 9.41
N LEU A 551 -16.64 23.33 9.54
CA LEU A 551 -17.88 23.44 8.76
C LEU A 551 -18.62 24.76 9.03
N ASN A 552 -18.47 25.33 10.23
CA ASN A 552 -19.03 26.63 10.61
C ASN A 552 -18.10 27.82 10.32
N GLN A 553 -16.91 27.57 9.76
CA GLN A 553 -15.89 28.58 9.46
C GLN A 553 -15.26 29.24 10.71
N ASP A 554 -15.43 28.62 11.89
CA ASP A 554 -14.80 29.05 13.15
C ASP A 554 -13.39 28.46 13.29
N TYR A 555 -12.47 28.91 12.42
CA TYR A 555 -11.13 28.35 12.32
C TYR A 555 -10.29 28.51 13.60
N GLN A 556 -10.56 29.54 14.41
CA GLN A 556 -9.85 29.74 15.67
C GLN A 556 -10.18 28.64 16.69
N LEU A 557 -11.47 28.33 16.83
CA LEU A 557 -11.96 27.27 17.72
C LEU A 557 -11.54 25.88 17.21
N ALA A 558 -11.55 25.67 15.90
CA ALA A 558 -11.02 24.44 15.31
C ALA A 558 -9.53 24.24 15.68
N ALA A 559 -8.72 25.31 15.62
CA ALA A 559 -7.31 25.24 15.96
C ALA A 559 -7.07 24.89 17.45
N THR A 560 -7.88 25.42 18.38
CA THR A 560 -7.76 25.07 19.80
C THR A 560 -8.10 23.61 20.06
N TYR A 561 -9.15 23.08 19.42
CA TYR A 561 -9.49 21.66 19.55
C TYR A 561 -8.38 20.75 19.03
N TYR A 562 -7.76 21.05 17.88
CA TYR A 562 -6.62 20.27 17.42
C TYR A 562 -5.41 20.36 18.37
N GLN A 563 -5.15 21.53 18.94
CA GLN A 563 -4.09 21.68 19.95
C GLN A 563 -4.38 20.86 21.21
N GLU A 564 -5.62 20.84 21.69
CA GLU A 564 -6.04 20.00 22.80
C GLU A 564 -5.86 18.51 22.50
N VAL A 565 -6.22 18.08 21.29
CA VAL A 565 -5.99 16.70 20.81
C VAL A 565 -4.51 16.34 20.89
N LEU A 566 -3.61 17.24 20.50
CA LEU A 566 -2.16 17.02 20.57
C LEU A 566 -1.62 16.94 22.00
N LEU A 567 -2.26 17.64 22.95
CA LEU A 567 -1.89 17.64 24.37
C LEU A 567 -2.35 16.38 25.13
N THR A 568 -3.30 15.61 24.57
CA THR A 568 -3.80 14.39 25.20
C THR A 568 -2.74 13.27 25.29
N VAL A 569 -3.00 12.25 26.12
CA VAL A 569 -2.10 11.11 26.41
C VAL A 569 -1.59 10.41 25.13
N HIS A 570 -2.34 10.51 24.03
CA HIS A 570 -2.03 9.94 22.72
C HIS A 570 -1.09 10.79 21.82
N HIS A 571 -0.29 11.68 22.39
CA HIS A 571 0.74 12.47 21.69
C HIS A 571 1.71 11.70 20.77
N ARG A 572 1.73 10.35 20.84
CA ARG A 572 2.56 9.46 20.02
C ARG A 572 1.90 8.99 18.74
N ASP A 573 0.61 9.23 18.54
CA ASP A 573 -0.05 8.87 17.29
C ASP A 573 0.21 9.97 16.23
N PRO A 574 0.89 9.64 15.11
CA PRO A 574 1.16 10.59 14.03
C PRO A 574 -0.12 11.11 13.36
N GLY A 575 -1.24 10.38 13.47
CA GLY A 575 -2.53 10.78 12.89
C GLY A 575 -3.00 12.15 13.38
N HIS A 576 -2.76 12.50 14.65
CA HIS A 576 -3.16 13.80 15.19
C HIS A 576 -2.42 14.98 14.57
N TRP A 577 -1.11 14.83 14.34
CA TRP A 577 -0.31 15.83 13.64
C TRP A 577 -0.67 15.93 12.16
N PHE A 578 -1.03 14.79 11.55
CA PHE A 578 -1.55 14.77 10.19
C PHE A 578 -2.86 15.55 10.07
N ASP A 579 -3.84 15.28 10.93
CA ASP A 579 -5.14 15.98 10.92
C ASP A 579 -4.97 17.49 11.12
N TYR A 580 -4.07 17.90 12.01
CA TYR A 580 -3.77 19.32 12.22
C TYR A 580 -3.05 19.96 11.03
N GLY A 581 -2.16 19.21 10.35
CA GLY A 581 -1.55 19.63 9.09
C GLY A 581 -2.60 19.83 7.98
N VAL A 582 -3.53 18.88 7.83
CA VAL A 582 -4.65 18.95 6.87
C VAL A 582 -5.56 20.15 7.14
N PHE A 583 -5.79 20.50 8.40
CA PHE A 583 -6.50 21.72 8.77
C PHE A 583 -5.77 22.99 8.32
N HIS A 584 -4.44 23.07 8.49
CA HIS A 584 -3.68 24.23 8.01
C HIS A 584 -3.61 24.32 6.48
N LEU A 585 -3.72 23.19 5.76
CA LEU A 585 -3.91 23.21 4.30
C LEU A 585 -5.24 23.84 3.91
N LEU A 586 -6.32 23.59 4.66
CA LEU A 586 -7.62 24.23 4.46
C LEU A 586 -7.55 25.75 4.66
N THR A 587 -6.86 26.20 5.72
CA THR A 587 -6.66 27.63 6.01
C THR A 587 -5.61 28.30 5.10
N LYS A 588 -4.97 27.53 4.22
CA LYS A 588 -3.89 27.93 3.31
C LYS A 588 -2.61 28.41 4.01
N ASP A 589 -2.41 28.02 5.27
CA ASP A 589 -1.17 28.24 6.02
C ASP A 589 -0.19 27.08 5.75
N TYR A 590 0.42 27.10 4.56
CA TYR A 590 1.30 26.02 4.09
C TYR A 590 2.53 25.79 4.98
N LEU A 591 3.05 26.85 5.62
CA LEU A 591 4.22 26.77 6.49
C LEU A 591 3.92 25.96 7.75
N LYS A 592 2.82 26.29 8.45
CA LYS A 592 2.40 25.50 9.62
C LYS A 592 1.96 24.09 9.24
N ALA A 593 1.33 23.92 8.08
CA ALA A 593 0.97 22.60 7.57
C ALA A 593 2.23 21.72 7.40
N GLU A 594 3.28 22.27 6.77
CA GLU A 594 4.55 21.58 6.59
C GLU A 594 5.20 21.22 7.93
N GLU A 595 5.26 22.16 8.89
CA GLU A 595 5.78 21.89 10.22
C GLU A 595 5.04 20.73 10.92
N CYS A 596 3.71 20.75 10.89
CA CYS A 596 2.89 19.70 11.51
C CYS A 596 3.11 18.34 10.86
N LEU A 597 3.19 18.29 9.53
CA LEU A 597 3.43 17.05 8.80
C LEU A 597 4.85 16.52 9.02
N ARG A 598 5.86 17.40 9.09
CA ARG A 598 7.23 17.02 9.49
C ARG A 598 7.26 16.49 10.92
N GLN A 599 6.49 17.08 11.85
CA GLN A 599 6.33 16.53 13.20
C GLN A 599 5.71 15.12 13.17
N ALA A 600 4.67 14.89 12.35
CA ALA A 600 4.08 13.56 12.20
C ALA A 600 5.10 12.50 11.73
N VAL A 601 5.94 12.85 10.74
CA VAL A 601 7.01 11.97 10.24
C VAL A 601 8.12 11.77 11.29
N SER A 602 8.42 12.80 12.10
CA SER A 602 9.41 12.69 13.19
C SER A 602 8.96 11.72 14.30
N VAL A 603 7.64 11.59 14.51
CA VAL A 603 7.04 10.64 15.45
C VAL A 603 7.01 9.24 14.85
N ASN A 604 6.60 9.13 13.57
CA ASN A 604 6.59 7.87 12.85
C ASN A 604 7.06 8.05 11.39
N GLN A 605 8.26 7.55 11.11
CA GLN A 605 8.88 7.62 9.78
C GLN A 605 8.24 6.70 8.73
N SER A 606 7.32 5.81 9.12
CA SER A 606 6.57 4.94 8.21
C SER A 606 5.12 5.38 8.00
N HIS A 607 4.73 6.56 8.49
CA HIS A 607 3.36 7.05 8.31
C HIS A 607 3.12 7.52 6.87
N VAL A 608 2.48 6.68 6.05
CA VAL A 608 2.28 6.89 4.61
C VAL A 608 1.55 8.19 4.27
N PRO A 609 0.40 8.54 4.89
CA PRO A 609 -0.31 9.78 4.57
C PRO A 609 0.54 11.04 4.78
N SER A 610 1.31 11.10 5.87
CA SER A 610 2.20 12.24 6.13
C SER A 610 3.36 12.31 5.16
N LEU A 611 3.97 11.18 4.78
CA LEU A 611 5.03 11.15 3.77
C LEU A 611 4.51 11.66 2.42
N LEU A 612 3.31 11.23 2.00
CA LEU A 612 2.70 11.69 0.75
C LEU A 612 2.41 13.20 0.80
N MET A 613 1.86 13.71 1.91
CA MET A 613 1.59 15.15 2.05
C MET A 613 2.89 15.99 2.12
N CYS A 614 3.94 15.51 2.80
CA CYS A 614 5.25 16.16 2.75
C CYS A 614 5.81 16.20 1.33
N GLY A 615 5.63 15.12 0.56
CA GLY A 615 6.02 15.08 -0.86
C GLY A 615 5.27 16.11 -1.70
N ILE A 616 3.95 16.21 -1.54
CA ILE A 616 3.11 17.19 -2.24
C ILE A 616 3.49 18.63 -1.87
N LEU A 617 3.73 18.92 -0.59
CA LEU A 617 4.14 20.25 -0.16
C LEU A 617 5.54 20.62 -0.65
N ALA A 618 6.48 19.67 -0.64
CA ALA A 618 7.80 19.87 -1.22
C ALA A 618 7.74 20.13 -2.73
N GLU A 619 6.85 19.43 -3.45
CA GLU A 619 6.60 19.69 -4.87
C GLU A 619 6.01 21.10 -5.09
N MET A 620 5.02 21.50 -4.29
CA MET A 620 4.43 22.85 -4.33
C MET A 620 5.47 23.94 -4.01
N ALA A 621 6.44 23.64 -3.14
CA ALA A 621 7.56 24.53 -2.82
C ALA A 621 8.69 24.52 -3.88
N GLY A 622 8.66 23.60 -4.85
CA GLY A 622 9.69 23.44 -5.89
C GLY A 622 10.90 22.61 -5.47
N HIS A 623 10.88 21.95 -4.30
CA HIS A 623 11.94 21.07 -3.82
C HIS A 623 11.74 19.64 -4.34
N PHE A 624 12.03 19.43 -5.63
CA PHE A 624 11.74 18.18 -6.32
C PHE A 624 12.51 16.97 -5.79
N GLU A 625 13.77 17.14 -5.36
CA GLU A 625 14.56 16.03 -4.80
C GLU A 625 13.97 15.54 -3.47
N GLU A 626 13.57 16.47 -2.59
CA GLU A 626 12.91 16.13 -1.32
C GLU A 626 11.56 15.43 -1.60
N ALA A 627 10.77 15.97 -2.53
CA ALA A 627 9.49 15.39 -2.94
C ALA A 627 9.64 13.94 -3.44
N GLU A 628 10.62 13.68 -4.31
CA GLU A 628 10.91 12.34 -4.81
C GLU A 628 11.26 11.39 -3.66
N THR A 629 12.09 11.82 -2.71
CA THR A 629 12.48 10.97 -1.57
C THR A 629 11.30 10.60 -0.67
N PHE A 630 10.38 11.53 -0.40
CA PHE A 630 9.21 11.27 0.45
C PHE A 630 8.21 10.34 -0.25
N ILE A 631 7.90 10.59 -1.52
CA ILE A 631 6.94 9.77 -2.28
C ILE A 631 7.54 8.38 -2.57
N GLU A 632 8.83 8.29 -2.92
CA GLU A 632 9.51 7.00 -3.08
C GLU A 632 9.51 6.23 -1.75
N ARG A 633 9.76 6.88 -0.61
CA ARG A 633 9.67 6.23 0.70
C ARG A 633 8.26 5.70 0.97
N ALA A 634 7.22 6.46 0.64
CA ALA A 634 5.82 6.04 0.80
C ALA A 634 5.51 4.77 0.00
N THR A 635 5.91 4.71 -1.28
CA THR A 635 5.71 3.51 -2.13
C THR A 635 6.47 2.28 -1.62
N ARG A 636 7.62 2.45 -0.95
CA ARG A 636 8.36 1.33 -0.33
C ARG A 636 7.76 0.86 0.98
N VAL A 637 7.20 1.77 1.78
CA VAL A 637 6.56 1.41 3.05
C VAL A 637 5.23 0.68 2.79
N ALA A 638 4.46 1.14 1.80
CA ALA A 638 3.21 0.51 1.37
C ALA A 638 3.21 0.21 -0.13
N PRO A 639 3.85 -0.90 -0.58
CA PRO A 639 3.87 -1.29 -1.99
C PRO A 639 2.50 -1.56 -2.60
N THR A 640 1.51 -1.89 -1.76
CA THR A 640 0.13 -2.19 -2.14
C THR A 640 -0.75 -0.93 -2.26
N SER A 641 -0.23 0.24 -1.91
CA SER A 641 -1.00 1.48 -1.92
C SER A 641 -1.14 2.03 -3.34
N VAL A 642 -2.36 2.02 -3.88
CA VAL A 642 -2.70 2.62 -5.18
C VAL A 642 -2.47 4.13 -5.13
N THR A 643 -2.81 4.77 -4.01
CA THR A 643 -2.67 6.21 -3.82
C THR A 643 -1.22 6.68 -3.89
N ALA A 644 -0.29 5.97 -3.26
CA ALA A 644 1.13 6.32 -3.28
C ALA A 644 1.73 6.21 -4.70
N TRP A 645 1.42 5.14 -5.43
CA TRP A 645 1.93 4.95 -6.79
C TRP A 645 1.36 5.96 -7.78
N THR A 646 0.07 6.27 -7.70
CA THR A 646 -0.56 7.24 -8.60
C THR A 646 -0.03 8.66 -8.32
N LEU A 647 0.16 9.05 -7.05
CA LEU A 647 0.80 10.32 -6.71
C LEU A 647 2.24 10.41 -7.22
N PHE A 648 2.98 9.30 -7.22
CA PHE A 648 4.32 9.26 -7.81
C PHE A 648 4.28 9.42 -9.33
N GLY A 649 3.27 8.86 -9.99
CA GLY A 649 3.03 9.07 -11.41
C GLY A 649 2.71 10.53 -11.74
N LEU A 650 1.80 11.15 -10.98
CA LEU A 650 1.44 12.57 -11.12
C LEU A 650 2.62 13.51 -10.85
N PHE A 651 3.49 13.18 -9.88
CA PHE A 651 4.73 13.91 -9.63
C PHE A 651 5.65 13.89 -10.85
N TYR A 652 5.90 12.72 -11.45
CA TYR A 652 6.76 12.62 -12.63
C TYR A 652 6.15 13.21 -13.90
N GLU A 653 4.83 13.16 -14.02
CA GLU A 653 4.12 13.86 -15.08
C GLU A 653 4.31 15.38 -14.97
N GLY A 654 4.23 15.93 -13.76
CA GLY A 654 4.55 17.34 -13.50
C GLY A 654 5.98 17.73 -13.89
N GLN A 655 6.90 16.76 -13.90
CA GLN A 655 8.31 16.91 -14.29
C GLN A 655 8.58 16.55 -15.76
N GLU A 656 7.54 16.31 -16.56
CA GLU A 656 7.62 15.86 -17.96
C GLU A 656 8.41 14.55 -18.16
N ASN A 657 8.54 13.73 -17.10
CA ASN A 657 9.22 12.44 -17.15
C ASN A 657 8.21 11.31 -17.42
N ALA A 658 7.83 11.18 -18.69
CA ALA A 658 6.82 10.22 -19.13
C ALA A 658 7.13 8.75 -18.75
N ILE A 659 8.40 8.34 -18.71
CA ILE A 659 8.78 6.95 -18.46
C ILE A 659 8.47 6.55 -17.02
N GLN A 660 8.89 7.37 -16.07
CA GLN A 660 8.66 7.08 -14.66
C GLN A 660 7.19 7.28 -14.29
N ALA A 661 6.50 8.22 -14.95
CA ALA A 661 5.06 8.39 -14.82
C ALA A 661 4.29 7.13 -15.28
N GLU A 662 4.54 6.65 -16.51
CA GLU A 662 3.92 5.42 -17.03
C GLU A 662 4.20 4.21 -16.12
N MET A 663 5.44 4.05 -15.66
CA MET A 663 5.80 2.96 -14.74
C MET A 663 5.00 3.01 -13.44
N ALA A 664 4.87 4.20 -12.85
CA ALA A 664 4.14 4.37 -11.60
C ALA A 664 2.63 4.13 -11.77
N PHE A 665 2.02 4.61 -12.87
CA PHE A 665 0.61 4.34 -13.18
C PHE A 665 0.35 2.86 -13.47
N LEU A 666 1.27 2.16 -14.14
CA LEU A 666 1.17 0.72 -14.38
C LEU A 666 1.22 -0.08 -13.06
N GLU A 667 2.14 0.27 -12.16
CA GLU A 667 2.18 -0.36 -10.83
C GLU A 667 0.93 -0.06 -10.01
N ALA A 668 0.38 1.17 -10.06
CA ALA A 668 -0.88 1.52 -9.41
C ALA A 668 -2.05 0.66 -9.94
N ASN A 669 -2.19 0.55 -11.27
CA ASN A 669 -3.21 -0.27 -11.91
C ASN A 669 -3.06 -1.75 -11.57
N LYS A 670 -1.82 -2.24 -11.47
CA LYS A 670 -1.55 -3.59 -11.02
C LYS A 670 -2.02 -3.81 -9.58
N GLN A 671 -1.71 -2.89 -8.66
CA GLN A 671 -2.17 -3.00 -7.27
C GLN A 671 -3.70 -3.01 -7.19
N LEU A 672 -4.38 -2.10 -7.89
CA LEU A 672 -5.84 -2.00 -7.95
C LEU A 672 -6.51 -3.29 -8.47
N LYS A 673 -5.90 -3.95 -9.46
CA LYS A 673 -6.38 -5.25 -9.99
C LYS A 673 -6.11 -6.41 -9.02
N THR A 674 -5.01 -6.37 -8.28
CA THR A 674 -4.66 -7.42 -7.30
C THR A 674 -5.42 -7.30 -5.99
N THR A 675 -5.90 -6.12 -5.63
CA THR A 675 -6.77 -5.94 -4.46
C THR A 675 -8.11 -6.65 -4.71
N PRO A 676 -8.43 -7.74 -3.98
CA PRO A 676 -9.71 -8.39 -4.16
C PRO A 676 -10.82 -7.40 -3.82
N VAL A 677 -11.91 -7.43 -4.61
CA VAL A 677 -13.12 -6.56 -4.57
C VAL A 677 -13.81 -6.47 -3.18
N LYS A 678 -13.25 -7.07 -2.13
CA LYS A 678 -13.68 -6.94 -0.73
C LYS A 678 -13.54 -5.53 -0.15
N THR A 679 -12.69 -4.66 -0.69
CA THR A 679 -12.47 -3.32 -0.09
C THR A 679 -13.60 -2.31 -0.36
N MET A 680 -14.58 -2.62 -1.22
CA MET A 680 -15.73 -1.73 -1.46
C MET A 680 -16.86 -1.84 -0.42
N LEU A 681 -16.70 -2.65 0.62
CA LEU A 681 -17.63 -2.73 1.76
C LEU A 681 -16.94 -2.48 3.11
N ILE A 682 -15.70 -1.98 3.11
CA ILE A 682 -14.92 -1.75 4.35
C ILE A 682 -14.52 -0.28 4.42
N ASN A 683 -15.53 0.59 4.54
CA ASN A 683 -15.42 1.86 5.23
C ASN A 683 -16.45 1.94 6.38
N SER A 684 -16.78 0.78 6.95
CA SER A 684 -17.60 0.64 8.16
C SER A 684 -17.11 -0.56 8.96
N GLU A 685 -15.86 -0.53 9.46
CA GLU A 685 -15.41 -1.35 10.59
C GLU A 685 -13.96 -0.99 10.94
N THR A 686 -13.78 0.01 11.81
CA THR A 686 -12.65 0.02 12.73
C THR A 686 -13.20 0.12 14.16
N LYS A 687 -12.64 -0.71 15.05
CA LYS A 687 -12.97 -0.97 16.47
C LYS A 687 -14.06 -2.06 16.62
N THR A 688 -13.85 -3.17 17.31
CA THR A 688 -13.09 -3.40 18.56
C THR A 688 -12.62 -4.85 18.68
N GLU A 689 -11.36 -5.04 19.08
CA GLU A 689 -10.92 -6.25 19.77
C GLU A 689 -11.60 -6.32 21.15
N THR A 690 -12.32 -7.40 21.43
CA THR A 690 -12.57 -7.85 22.81
C THR A 690 -12.48 -9.36 22.89
N HIS A 691 -11.60 -9.82 23.79
CA HIS A 691 -11.44 -11.19 24.26
C HIS A 691 -12.77 -11.91 24.58
N LYS A 692 -12.83 -13.21 24.23
CA LYS A 692 -13.24 -14.28 25.16
C LYS A 692 -12.82 -15.66 24.63
N GLU A 693 -12.15 -16.40 25.51
CA GLU A 693 -11.75 -17.81 25.37
C GLU A 693 -12.97 -18.75 25.38
N GLY A 694 -12.82 -19.93 24.75
CA GLY A 694 -13.72 -21.08 24.92
C GLY A 694 -13.99 -21.90 23.65
N VAL A 695 -13.29 -23.03 23.50
CA VAL A 695 -13.36 -24.04 22.42
C VAL A 695 -13.83 -25.37 23.09
N PRO A 696 -14.31 -26.48 22.44
CA PRO A 696 -14.64 -26.79 21.02
C PRO A 696 -15.95 -27.62 20.77
N GLN A 697 -16.11 -28.08 19.51
CA GLN A 697 -16.76 -29.32 18.98
C GLN A 697 -18.23 -29.16 18.54
N HIS A 698 -18.73 -29.55 17.36
CA HIS A 698 -18.38 -30.64 16.45
C HIS A 698 -18.99 -30.40 15.04
N ASN A 699 -18.33 -30.89 13.99
CA ASN A 699 -18.80 -31.01 12.58
C ASN A 699 -19.31 -32.47 12.34
N PRO A 700 -19.78 -32.91 11.16
CA PRO A 700 -20.82 -32.42 10.21
C PRO A 700 -21.72 -33.60 9.63
N LYS A 701 -22.48 -33.35 8.53
CA LYS A 701 -23.20 -34.29 7.60
C LYS A 701 -24.69 -34.56 7.94
N GLU A 702 -25.65 -34.78 7.03
CA GLU A 702 -25.75 -35.39 5.68
C GLU A 702 -26.90 -34.72 4.86
N LEU A 703 -26.71 -34.36 3.59
CA LEU A 703 -27.10 -35.07 2.35
C LEU A 703 -28.44 -35.83 2.32
N GLY A 704 -29.33 -35.43 1.40
CA GLY A 704 -30.44 -36.26 0.89
C GLY A 704 -31.34 -35.49 -0.08
N GLY A 705 -31.13 -35.64 -1.39
CA GLY A 705 -31.91 -34.98 -2.44
C GLY A 705 -33.03 -35.83 -3.06
N THR A 706 -34.15 -35.17 -3.39
CA THR A 706 -35.03 -35.21 -4.60
C THR A 706 -35.52 -36.56 -5.20
N PRO A 707 -36.49 -36.63 -6.14
CA PRO A 707 -37.29 -35.57 -6.82
C PRO A 707 -38.81 -35.87 -6.91
N THR A 708 -39.63 -34.90 -7.34
CA THR A 708 -40.58 -34.98 -8.50
C THR A 708 -41.53 -33.78 -8.54
N ALA A 709 -41.58 -33.11 -9.70
CA ALA A 709 -42.53 -32.05 -10.07
C ALA A 709 -43.69 -32.64 -10.91
N PRO A 710 -44.81 -31.91 -11.12
CA PRO A 710 -44.89 -31.07 -12.32
C PRO A 710 -45.67 -29.73 -12.18
N ASP A 711 -45.05 -28.62 -12.60
CA ASP A 711 -45.48 -27.68 -13.66
C ASP A 711 -46.78 -26.83 -13.56
N PRO A 712 -46.96 -25.73 -14.35
CA PRO A 712 -46.50 -24.38 -13.99
C PRO A 712 -47.57 -23.27 -14.19
N ARG A 713 -47.41 -22.09 -13.57
CA ARG A 713 -47.99 -20.82 -14.07
C ARG A 713 -47.06 -19.63 -13.80
N PRO A 714 -46.82 -18.74 -14.78
CA PRO A 714 -45.81 -17.70 -14.68
C PRO A 714 -46.41 -16.39 -14.14
N VAL A 715 -45.78 -15.83 -13.10
CA VAL A 715 -45.81 -14.39 -12.81
C VAL A 715 -44.38 -13.99 -12.50
N THR A 716 -43.58 -13.76 -13.55
CA THR A 716 -42.28 -13.11 -13.43
C THR A 716 -42.46 -11.62 -13.69
N SER A 717 -42.45 -10.86 -12.60
CA SER A 717 -42.09 -9.46 -12.60
C SER A 717 -40.66 -9.33 -13.14
N ARG A 718 -40.53 -8.59 -14.24
CA ARG A 718 -39.26 -8.03 -14.69
C ARG A 718 -38.70 -7.15 -13.59
N CYS A 719 -37.49 -7.45 -13.14
CA CYS A 719 -36.44 -6.45 -12.92
C CYS A 719 -35.10 -7.18 -13.00
N HIS A 720 -34.41 -6.99 -14.12
CA HIS A 720 -32.99 -7.26 -14.21
C HIS A 720 -32.28 -6.23 -13.33
N SER A 721 -31.91 -6.60 -12.09
CA SER A 721 -30.82 -5.91 -11.41
C SER A 721 -29.52 -6.39 -12.05
N SER A 722 -29.17 -5.79 -13.19
CA SER A 722 -27.77 -5.77 -13.60
C SER A 722 -27.01 -5.02 -12.51
N SER A 723 -26.20 -5.74 -11.73
CA SER A 723 -25.30 -5.13 -10.76
C SER A 723 -24.27 -4.31 -11.53
N VAL A 724 -24.48 -3.00 -11.58
CA VAL A 724 -23.52 -2.06 -12.13
C VAL A 724 -22.28 -2.12 -11.23
N LYS A 725 -21.24 -2.82 -11.67
CA LYS A 725 -19.92 -2.75 -11.04
C LYS A 725 -19.39 -1.33 -11.27
N LEU A 726 -19.35 -0.52 -10.22
CA LEU A 726 -18.61 0.74 -10.25
C LEU A 726 -17.11 0.41 -10.30
N SER A 727 -16.52 0.43 -11.48
CA SER A 727 -15.06 0.38 -11.64
C SER A 727 -14.48 1.70 -11.12
N THR A 728 -13.90 1.68 -9.93
CA THR A 728 -13.09 2.82 -9.45
C THR A 728 -11.75 2.80 -10.15
N THR A 729 -11.40 3.90 -10.82
CA THR A 729 -10.08 4.10 -11.40
C THR A 729 -9.04 4.46 -10.33
N ILE A 730 -7.76 4.33 -10.67
CA ILE A 730 -6.64 4.72 -9.80
C ILE A 730 -6.70 6.21 -9.43
N TYR A 731 -7.10 7.07 -10.37
CA TYR A 731 -7.18 8.52 -10.14
C TYR A 731 -8.32 8.85 -9.19
N MET A 732 -9.50 8.23 -9.33
CA MET A 732 -10.62 8.47 -8.42
C MET A 732 -10.36 8.01 -6.99
N GLU A 733 -9.57 6.96 -6.77
CA GLU A 733 -9.10 6.59 -5.42
C GLU A 733 -8.19 7.68 -4.83
N THR A 734 -7.27 8.20 -5.63
CA THR A 734 -6.36 9.27 -5.17
C THR A 734 -7.03 10.60 -4.95
N VAL A 735 -8.02 10.96 -5.77
CA VAL A 735 -8.80 12.18 -5.64
C VAL A 735 -9.54 12.19 -4.31
N ARG A 736 -10.11 11.06 -3.87
CA ARG A 736 -10.75 10.97 -2.54
C ARG A 736 -9.76 11.33 -1.44
N PHE A 737 -8.60 10.68 -1.42
CA PHE A 737 -7.54 10.97 -0.45
C PHE A 737 -7.07 12.44 -0.49
N LEU A 738 -6.91 13.01 -1.68
CA LEU A 738 -6.46 14.40 -1.86
C LEU A 738 -7.51 15.41 -1.41
N LEU A 739 -8.79 15.15 -1.67
CA LEU A 739 -9.90 15.99 -1.19
C LEU A 739 -10.05 15.92 0.32
N ASP A 740 -9.93 14.72 0.91
CA ASP A 740 -9.97 14.55 2.37
C ASP A 740 -8.76 15.20 3.05
N SER A 741 -7.62 15.30 2.35
CA SER A 741 -6.39 15.98 2.82
C SER A 741 -6.30 17.46 2.44
N ASN A 742 -7.33 18.04 1.82
CA ASN A 742 -7.38 19.44 1.34
C ASN A 742 -6.27 19.84 0.35
N ALA A 743 -5.68 18.89 -0.38
CA ALA A 743 -4.63 19.13 -1.38
C ALA A 743 -5.24 19.47 -2.78
N LEU A 744 -5.86 20.65 -2.88
CA LEU A 744 -6.71 21.05 -4.03
C LEU A 744 -5.98 21.03 -5.38
N GLN A 745 -4.74 21.49 -5.46
CA GLN A 745 -3.99 21.56 -6.72
C GLN A 745 -3.70 20.17 -7.29
N MET A 746 -3.27 19.24 -6.44
CA MET A 746 -3.01 17.86 -6.86
C MET A 746 -4.32 17.13 -7.18
N ALA A 747 -5.40 17.39 -6.43
CA ALA A 747 -6.71 16.84 -6.75
C ALA A 747 -7.20 17.26 -8.14
N GLN A 748 -6.98 18.52 -8.53
CA GLN A 748 -7.32 19.02 -9.86
C GLN A 748 -6.51 18.33 -10.97
N ARG A 749 -5.20 18.09 -10.74
CA ARG A 749 -4.36 17.35 -11.69
C ARG A 749 -4.81 15.89 -11.84
N ALA A 750 -5.12 15.23 -10.74
CA ALA A 750 -5.63 13.86 -10.77
C ALA A 750 -6.98 13.76 -11.50
N LEU A 751 -7.89 14.72 -11.29
CA LEU A 751 -9.16 14.81 -12.03
C LEU A 751 -8.93 15.07 -13.54
N ALA A 752 -7.94 15.88 -13.91
CA ALA A 752 -7.61 16.07 -15.32
C ALA A 752 -7.13 14.76 -15.98
N GLN A 753 -6.33 13.95 -15.27
CA GLN A 753 -5.91 12.64 -15.75
C GLN A 753 -7.05 11.62 -15.87
N GLU A 754 -8.04 11.70 -14.97
CA GLU A 754 -9.23 10.85 -15.06
C GLU A 754 -9.99 11.07 -16.37
N LEU A 755 -10.06 12.30 -16.88
CA LEU A 755 -10.69 12.61 -18.16
C LEU A 755 -9.88 12.14 -19.38
N LEU A 756 -8.56 12.04 -19.25
CA LEU A 756 -7.66 11.59 -20.31
C LEU A 756 -7.55 10.05 -20.39
N CYS A 757 -7.89 9.37 -19.30
CA CYS A 757 -7.84 7.91 -19.21
C CYS A 757 -8.89 7.26 -20.13
N PRO A 758 -8.58 6.19 -20.90
CA PRO A 758 -9.55 5.50 -21.74
C PRO A 758 -10.65 4.79 -20.95
N GLU A 759 -10.32 4.27 -19.76
CA GLU A 759 -11.27 3.65 -18.82
C GLU A 759 -11.94 4.69 -17.91
N GLY A 760 -11.39 5.91 -17.86
CA GLY A 760 -11.90 7.04 -17.10
C GLY A 760 -12.77 7.94 -17.96
N GLY A 761 -13.61 8.72 -17.29
CA GLY A 761 -14.51 9.64 -17.98
C GLY A 761 -15.36 10.43 -17.00
N PRO A 762 -16.19 11.36 -17.52
CA PRO A 762 -17.12 12.13 -16.70
C PRO A 762 -18.22 11.20 -16.15
N SER A 763 -17.90 10.53 -15.05
CA SER A 763 -18.81 9.71 -14.26
C SER A 763 -19.46 10.56 -13.17
N SER A 764 -20.54 10.07 -12.56
CA SER A 764 -21.15 10.75 -11.41
C SER A 764 -20.15 10.95 -10.27
N SER A 765 -19.30 9.96 -9.97
CA SER A 765 -18.28 10.08 -8.93
C SER A 765 -17.23 11.15 -9.27
N TYR A 766 -16.86 11.28 -10.55
CA TYR A 766 -16.02 12.38 -11.04
C TYR A 766 -16.68 13.75 -10.81
N TYR A 767 -17.94 13.92 -11.21
CA TYR A 767 -18.65 15.19 -11.00
C TYR A 767 -18.87 15.53 -9.53
N LEU A 768 -19.08 14.53 -8.68
CA LEU A 768 -19.16 14.70 -7.22
C LEU A 768 -17.82 15.18 -6.65
N ALA A 769 -16.71 14.56 -7.05
CA ALA A 769 -15.38 14.97 -6.63
C ALA A 769 -15.01 16.38 -7.14
N LEU A 770 -15.38 16.71 -8.38
CA LEU A 770 -15.21 18.04 -8.96
C LEU A 770 -16.04 19.09 -8.21
N ALA A 771 -17.30 18.79 -7.88
CA ALA A 771 -18.15 19.67 -7.09
C ALA A 771 -17.56 19.92 -5.69
N ARG A 772 -17.05 18.88 -5.01
CA ARG A 772 -16.34 19.02 -3.73
C ARG A 772 -15.12 19.93 -3.86
N LEU A 773 -14.31 19.76 -4.91
CA LEU A 773 -13.16 20.62 -5.18
C LEU A 773 -13.57 22.08 -5.42
N GLN A 774 -14.63 22.30 -6.21
CA GLN A 774 -15.16 23.63 -6.51
C GLN A 774 -15.71 24.31 -5.26
N LEU A 775 -16.44 23.59 -4.40
CA LEU A 775 -16.91 24.07 -3.10
C LEU A 775 -15.76 24.49 -2.18
N LEU A 776 -14.71 23.66 -2.06
CA LEU A 776 -13.52 23.99 -1.28
C LEU A 776 -12.74 25.19 -1.87
N SER A 777 -12.81 25.39 -3.19
CA SER A 777 -12.21 26.55 -3.85
C SER A 777 -13.07 27.83 -3.73
N GLY A 778 -14.33 27.71 -3.31
CA GLY A 778 -15.30 28.81 -3.21
C GLY A 778 -16.08 29.12 -4.49
N ASP A 779 -15.97 28.30 -5.54
CA ASP A 779 -16.72 28.47 -6.79
C ASP A 779 -18.08 27.75 -6.71
N PHE A 780 -19.08 28.47 -6.19
CA PHE A 780 -20.44 27.94 -6.02
C PHE A 780 -21.19 27.75 -7.35
N GLY A 781 -20.90 28.58 -8.36
CA GLY A 781 -21.62 28.55 -9.64
C GLY A 781 -21.28 27.30 -10.45
N SER A 782 -19.98 26.99 -10.56
CA SER A 782 -19.53 25.77 -11.25
C SER A 782 -19.92 24.51 -10.47
N ALA A 783 -19.88 24.56 -9.12
CA ALA A 783 -20.29 23.45 -8.27
C ALA A 783 -21.76 23.04 -8.49
N GLU A 784 -22.66 24.00 -8.69
CA GLU A 784 -24.07 23.73 -8.97
C GLU A 784 -24.25 22.94 -10.27
N VAL A 785 -23.50 23.31 -11.32
CA VAL A 785 -23.53 22.62 -12.61
C VAL A 785 -23.01 21.19 -12.46
N SER A 786 -21.86 21.01 -11.80
CA SER A 786 -21.27 19.69 -11.57
C SER A 786 -22.21 18.77 -10.80
N LEU A 787 -22.87 19.26 -9.74
CA LEU A 787 -23.83 18.47 -8.96
C LEU A 787 -25.08 18.11 -9.77
N LYS A 788 -25.58 19.02 -10.62
CA LYS A 788 -26.70 18.72 -11.53
C LYS A 788 -26.34 17.63 -12.53
N GLU A 789 -25.12 17.61 -13.05
CA GLU A 789 -24.64 16.53 -13.91
C GLU A 789 -24.52 15.20 -13.15
N ALA A 790 -23.97 15.20 -11.93
CA ALA A 790 -23.89 14.00 -11.08
C ALA A 790 -25.27 13.37 -10.80
N LEU A 791 -26.29 14.21 -10.59
CA LEU A 791 -27.67 13.76 -10.31
C LEU A 791 -28.37 13.12 -11.53
N LYS A 792 -27.92 13.38 -12.76
CA LYS A 792 -28.49 12.74 -13.96
C LYS A 792 -28.21 11.24 -13.98
N ASP A 793 -27.01 10.86 -13.55
CA ASP A 793 -26.53 9.48 -13.63
C ASP A 793 -26.78 8.68 -12.34
N THR A 794 -26.64 9.31 -11.17
CA THR A 794 -26.85 8.64 -9.87
C THR A 794 -27.79 9.43 -8.96
N PHE A 795 -29.08 9.36 -9.25
CA PHE A 795 -30.11 9.98 -8.42
C PHE A 795 -30.18 9.37 -7.00
N GLU A 796 -29.76 8.12 -6.82
CA GLU A 796 -29.88 7.38 -5.55
C GLU A 796 -28.70 7.58 -4.60
N ASN A 797 -27.61 8.25 -5.01
CA ASN A 797 -26.44 8.43 -4.14
C ASN A 797 -26.70 9.52 -3.07
N PRO A 798 -26.70 9.20 -1.77
CA PRO A 798 -26.93 10.18 -0.71
C PRO A 798 -25.89 11.32 -0.67
N ASP A 799 -24.64 11.02 -0.99
CA ASP A 799 -23.55 12.01 -0.91
C ASP A 799 -23.80 13.19 -1.85
N VAL A 800 -24.31 12.93 -3.05
CA VAL A 800 -24.60 13.97 -4.04
C VAL A 800 -25.69 14.92 -3.52
N TRP A 801 -26.73 14.38 -2.87
CA TRP A 801 -27.78 15.18 -2.23
C TRP A 801 -27.26 15.96 -1.02
N ALA A 802 -26.37 15.36 -0.23
CA ALA A 802 -25.76 16.03 0.93
C ALA A 802 -24.95 17.26 0.50
N TRP A 803 -24.09 17.10 -0.52
CA TRP A 803 -23.28 18.19 -1.07
C TRP A 803 -24.12 19.24 -1.79
N SER A 804 -25.20 18.85 -2.49
CA SER A 804 -26.18 19.79 -3.05
C SER A 804 -26.90 20.59 -1.97
N GLY A 805 -27.33 19.93 -0.88
CA GLY A 805 -27.92 20.60 0.27
C GLY A 805 -26.94 21.59 0.91
N HIS A 806 -25.67 21.21 1.02
CA HIS A 806 -24.61 22.08 1.55
C HIS A 806 -24.34 23.29 0.67
N LEU A 807 -24.26 23.11 -0.66
CA LEU A 807 -24.15 24.22 -1.61
C LEU A 807 -25.32 25.21 -1.45
N HIS A 808 -26.57 24.73 -1.46
CA HIS A 808 -27.74 25.59 -1.31
C HIS A 808 -27.80 26.28 0.06
N PHE A 809 -27.28 25.64 1.10
CA PHE A 809 -27.15 26.25 2.42
C PHE A 809 -26.16 27.42 2.40
N LEU A 810 -24.98 27.24 1.77
CA LEU A 810 -23.97 28.28 1.64
C LEU A 810 -24.42 29.45 0.76
N THR A 811 -25.24 29.20 -0.27
CA THR A 811 -25.81 30.25 -1.13
C THR A 811 -27.05 30.93 -0.54
N GLY A 812 -27.58 30.44 0.59
CA GLY A 812 -28.74 31.00 1.30
C GLY A 812 -30.11 30.51 0.82
N SER A 813 -30.16 29.58 -0.13
CA SER A 813 -31.40 28.95 -0.64
C SER A 813 -31.92 27.86 0.31
N TYR A 814 -32.39 28.26 1.49
CA TYR A 814 -32.76 27.33 2.56
C TYR A 814 -33.90 26.35 2.21
N GLY A 815 -34.82 26.73 1.32
CA GLY A 815 -35.93 25.87 0.89
C GLY A 815 -35.43 24.65 0.11
N GLU A 816 -34.57 24.87 -0.88
CA GLU A 816 -33.98 23.80 -1.69
C GLU A 816 -32.99 22.95 -0.87
N ALA A 817 -32.18 23.60 -0.02
CA ALA A 817 -31.24 22.93 0.87
C ALA A 817 -31.93 21.88 1.75
N LYS A 818 -33.07 22.27 2.33
CA LYS A 818 -33.89 21.40 3.19
C LYS A 818 -34.45 20.18 2.46
N ASP A 819 -34.89 20.34 1.22
CA ASP A 819 -35.42 19.23 0.43
C ASP A 819 -34.30 18.25 0.04
N CYS A 820 -33.11 18.77 -0.27
CA CYS A 820 -31.92 17.94 -0.52
C CYS A 820 -31.49 17.16 0.74
N TYR A 821 -31.43 17.81 1.91
CA TYR A 821 -31.07 17.15 3.16
C TYR A 821 -32.08 16.07 3.56
N LYS A 822 -33.38 16.30 3.37
CA LYS A 822 -34.39 15.25 3.62
C LYS A 822 -34.19 14.04 2.69
N ARG A 823 -33.98 14.28 1.39
CA ARG A 823 -33.70 13.19 0.43
C ARG A 823 -32.46 12.40 0.82
N THR A 824 -31.42 13.09 1.30
CA THR A 824 -30.22 12.44 1.83
C THR A 824 -30.59 11.47 2.96
N LEU A 825 -31.35 11.95 3.95
CA LEU A 825 -31.76 11.14 5.10
C LEU A 825 -32.73 10.00 4.74
N ASP A 826 -33.53 10.15 3.68
CA ASP A 826 -34.44 9.11 3.19
C ASP A 826 -33.67 7.97 2.48
N LEU A 827 -32.50 8.27 1.90
CA LEU A 827 -31.68 7.31 1.15
C LEU A 827 -30.59 6.62 1.99
N VAL A 828 -30.18 7.22 3.12
CA VAL A 828 -29.15 6.65 4.01
C VAL A 828 -29.71 5.48 4.82
N ALA A 829 -29.08 4.31 4.68
CA ALA A 829 -29.42 3.11 5.45
C ALA A 829 -28.77 3.06 6.85
N ASP A 830 -27.61 3.71 7.04
CA ASP A 830 -26.87 3.77 8.31
C ASP A 830 -26.47 5.22 8.69
N PRO A 831 -26.96 5.82 9.79
CA PRO A 831 -26.80 7.24 10.09
C PRO A 831 -25.41 7.75 10.52
N ALA A 832 -24.35 6.95 10.56
CA ALA A 832 -23.08 7.32 11.21
C ALA A 832 -22.44 8.62 10.70
N ASP A 833 -22.55 8.94 9.40
CA ASP A 833 -21.97 10.15 8.77
C ASP A 833 -22.98 11.30 8.58
N THR A 834 -24.17 11.23 9.18
CA THR A 834 -25.26 12.19 8.93
C THR A 834 -25.24 13.42 9.86
N HIS A 835 -24.23 13.56 10.73
CA HIS A 835 -24.16 14.65 11.71
C HIS A 835 -24.33 16.04 11.08
N ALA A 836 -23.51 16.36 10.09
CA ALA A 836 -23.53 17.66 9.42
C ALA A 836 -24.89 17.93 8.73
N VAL A 837 -25.52 16.89 8.18
CA VAL A 837 -26.83 16.97 7.54
C VAL A 837 -27.92 17.28 8.57
N TYR A 838 -27.94 16.57 9.71
CA TYR A 838 -28.90 16.83 10.78
C TYR A 838 -28.71 18.22 11.39
N LEU A 839 -27.47 18.63 11.66
CA LEU A 839 -27.14 19.95 12.20
C LEU A 839 -27.69 21.06 11.28
N ARG A 840 -27.36 21.02 9.98
CA ARG A 840 -27.81 22.02 9.01
C ARG A 840 -29.33 22.01 8.77
N LEU A 841 -29.94 20.82 8.70
CA LEU A 841 -31.39 20.70 8.55
C LEU A 841 -32.13 21.28 9.77
N ALA A 842 -31.65 21.00 10.97
CA ALA A 842 -32.24 21.50 12.21
C ALA A 842 -32.07 23.03 12.35
N GLU A 843 -30.91 23.57 11.95
CA GLU A 843 -30.66 25.01 11.89
C GLU A 843 -31.64 25.72 10.93
N ILE A 844 -31.91 25.14 9.76
CA ILE A 844 -32.93 25.65 8.83
C ILE A 844 -34.32 25.67 9.49
N TYR A 845 -34.69 24.61 10.22
CA TYR A 845 -35.98 24.58 10.91
C TYR A 845 -36.10 25.63 12.01
N LEU A 846 -35.01 25.93 12.74
CA LEU A 846 -34.97 27.03 13.71
C LEU A 846 -35.19 28.38 13.02
N LYS A 847 -34.48 28.65 11.92
CA LYS A 847 -34.62 29.92 11.16
C LYS A 847 -36.02 30.09 10.57
N GLU A 848 -36.70 29.01 10.20
CA GLU A 848 -38.10 29.03 9.73
C GLU A 848 -39.15 29.15 10.86
N GLY A 849 -38.75 29.11 12.15
CA GLY A 849 -39.66 29.12 13.29
C GLY A 849 -40.42 27.81 13.53
N LYS A 850 -39.98 26.69 12.94
CA LYS A 850 -40.61 25.36 13.09
C LYS A 850 -39.96 24.59 14.24
N PHE A 851 -40.12 25.10 15.46
CA PHE A 851 -39.38 24.64 16.64
C PHE A 851 -39.59 23.17 16.99
N GLU A 852 -40.81 22.61 16.85
CA GLU A 852 -41.06 21.18 17.08
C GLU A 852 -40.25 20.25 16.16
N LYS A 853 -40.14 20.63 14.87
CA LYS A 853 -39.34 19.88 13.90
C LYS A 853 -37.84 20.06 14.16
N ALA A 854 -37.43 21.25 14.59
CA ALA A 854 -36.06 21.51 15.01
C ALA A 854 -35.68 20.63 16.20
N LYS A 855 -36.49 20.62 17.27
CA LYS A 855 -36.30 19.79 18.48
C LYS A 855 -36.13 18.31 18.13
N THR A 856 -37.05 17.75 17.34
CA THR A 856 -36.98 16.33 16.95
C THR A 856 -35.75 16.00 16.09
N THR A 857 -35.30 16.93 15.24
CA THR A 857 -34.11 16.75 14.39
C THR A 857 -32.81 16.88 15.21
N TYR A 858 -32.70 17.87 16.09
CA TYR A 858 -31.57 18.00 17.01
C TYR A 858 -31.47 16.82 17.97
N MET A 859 -32.58 16.30 18.50
CA MET A 859 -32.54 15.09 19.32
C MET A 859 -31.97 13.88 18.57
N ARG A 860 -32.20 13.76 17.25
CA ARG A 860 -31.57 12.71 16.43
C ARG A 860 -30.08 12.98 16.25
N ALA A 861 -29.70 14.25 16.03
CA ALA A 861 -28.30 14.66 15.97
C ALA A 861 -27.55 14.31 17.28
N CYS A 862 -28.08 14.70 18.44
CA CYS A 862 -27.48 14.42 19.75
C CYS A 862 -27.35 12.91 20.03
N LYS A 863 -28.28 12.09 19.54
CA LYS A 863 -28.22 10.62 19.66
C LYS A 863 -27.13 9.99 18.79
N SER A 864 -26.89 10.54 17.60
CA SER A 864 -25.85 10.06 16.68
C SER A 864 -24.47 10.53 17.13
N SER A 865 -24.33 11.83 17.36
CA SER A 865 -23.06 12.52 17.57
C SER A 865 -23.32 13.80 18.38
N PRO A 866 -23.25 13.72 19.72
CA PRO A 866 -23.51 14.87 20.58
C PRO A 866 -22.41 15.91 20.45
N SER A 867 -22.81 17.17 20.28
CA SER A 867 -21.92 18.32 20.20
C SER A 867 -22.48 19.53 20.94
N CYS A 868 -21.62 20.50 21.26
CA CYS A 868 -22.08 21.75 21.88
C CYS A 868 -23.17 22.43 21.03
N LEU A 869 -23.03 22.48 19.70
CA LEU A 869 -23.99 23.17 18.84
C LEU A 869 -25.30 22.39 18.66
N THR A 870 -25.25 21.06 18.63
CA THR A 870 -26.47 20.25 18.58
C THR A 870 -27.30 20.39 19.87
N TRP A 871 -26.64 20.39 21.03
CA TRP A 871 -27.30 20.62 22.32
C TRP A 871 -27.77 22.07 22.49
N LEU A 872 -26.98 23.05 22.05
CA LEU A 872 -27.38 24.46 22.00
C LEU A 872 -28.64 24.63 21.12
N GLY A 873 -28.63 24.07 19.90
CA GLY A 873 -29.77 24.12 18.99
C GLY A 873 -31.03 23.46 19.56
N LEU A 874 -30.88 22.35 20.30
CA LEU A 874 -31.97 21.71 21.04
C LEU A 874 -32.51 22.63 22.15
N GLY A 875 -31.62 23.22 22.95
CA GLY A 875 -31.98 24.16 24.01
C GLY A 875 -32.72 25.39 23.49
N ILE A 876 -32.28 25.96 22.36
CA ILE A 876 -32.96 27.06 21.68
C ILE A 876 -34.36 26.64 21.23
N ALA A 877 -34.50 25.46 20.63
CA ALA A 877 -35.80 24.95 20.19
C ALA A 877 -36.77 24.78 21.37
N CYS A 878 -36.32 24.19 22.49
CA CYS A 878 -37.13 24.00 23.69
C CYS A 878 -37.50 25.33 24.35
N TYR A 879 -36.57 26.29 24.42
CA TYR A 879 -36.84 27.64 24.95
C TYR A 879 -37.95 28.34 24.15
N GLN A 880 -37.87 28.30 22.82
CA GLN A 880 -38.89 28.89 21.93
C GLN A 880 -40.25 28.19 22.02
N LEU A 881 -40.29 26.91 22.42
CA LEU A 881 -41.52 26.17 22.72
C LEU A 881 -42.07 26.46 24.13
N GLY A 882 -41.32 27.16 24.99
CA GLY A 882 -41.67 27.43 26.38
C GLY A 882 -41.38 26.28 27.35
N GLU A 883 -40.68 25.24 26.90
CA GLU A 883 -40.30 24.06 27.68
C GLU A 883 -39.01 24.34 28.46
N LEU A 884 -39.11 25.19 29.48
CA LEU A 884 -37.94 25.75 30.19
C LEU A 884 -37.05 24.69 30.84
N THR A 885 -37.62 23.60 31.38
CA THR A 885 -36.85 22.54 32.04
C THR A 885 -35.99 21.77 31.05
N GLU A 886 -36.55 21.38 29.91
CA GLU A 886 -35.80 20.66 28.87
C GLU A 886 -34.77 21.57 28.19
N ALA A 887 -35.08 22.87 28.07
CA ALA A 887 -34.14 23.87 27.59
C ALA A 887 -32.94 24.01 28.54
N GLU A 888 -33.18 24.07 29.86
CA GLU A 888 -32.12 24.12 30.87
C GLU A 888 -31.22 22.88 30.79
N ASP A 889 -31.81 21.68 30.77
CA ASP A 889 -31.08 20.42 30.67
C ASP A 889 -30.19 20.35 29.41
N ALA A 890 -30.76 20.69 28.25
CA ALA A 890 -30.01 20.68 26.98
C ALA A 890 -28.87 21.71 26.97
N LEU A 891 -29.08 22.90 27.52
CA LEU A 891 -28.04 23.93 27.61
C LEU A 891 -26.96 23.59 28.64
N MET A 892 -27.31 22.90 29.73
CA MET A 892 -26.31 22.38 30.68
C MET A 892 -25.40 21.34 30.01
N GLU A 893 -25.95 20.41 29.22
CA GLU A 893 -25.15 19.46 28.43
C GLU A 893 -24.26 20.18 27.41
N ALA A 894 -24.77 21.23 26.75
CA ALA A 894 -23.96 22.06 25.85
C ALA A 894 -22.78 22.73 26.58
N ASN A 895 -23.00 23.21 27.81
CA ASN A 895 -21.99 23.85 28.66
C ASN A 895 -20.93 22.85 29.15
N VAL A 896 -21.32 21.60 29.44
CA VAL A 896 -20.38 20.53 29.81
C VAL A 896 -19.42 20.23 28.64
N LEU A 897 -19.90 20.26 27.40
CA LEU A 897 -19.08 20.00 26.21
C LEU A 897 -18.19 21.19 25.82
N ASN A 898 -18.71 22.41 25.90
CA ASN A 898 -17.93 23.63 25.67
C ASN A 898 -18.43 24.76 26.57
N ASN A 899 -17.67 25.02 27.63
CA ASN A 899 -17.95 26.08 28.60
C ASN A 899 -17.52 27.48 28.12
N THR A 900 -16.85 27.59 26.98
CA THR A 900 -16.40 28.86 26.39
C THR A 900 -17.41 29.44 25.39
N ASN A 901 -18.47 28.71 25.05
CA ASN A 901 -19.47 29.19 24.11
C ASN A 901 -20.38 30.25 24.77
N ALA A 902 -20.22 31.51 24.34
CA ALA A 902 -20.96 32.64 24.88
C ALA A 902 -22.48 32.55 24.64
N GLU A 903 -22.92 31.93 23.54
CA GLU A 903 -24.36 31.79 23.24
C GLU A 903 -25.05 30.84 24.21
N VAL A 904 -24.38 29.77 24.64
CA VAL A 904 -24.91 28.84 25.65
C VAL A 904 -25.18 29.59 26.96
N TRP A 905 -24.24 30.40 27.42
CA TRP A 905 -24.41 31.25 28.62
C TRP A 905 -25.51 32.30 28.44
N GLY A 906 -25.64 32.87 27.25
CA GLY A 906 -26.71 33.80 26.90
C GLY A 906 -28.11 33.14 27.02
N TYR A 907 -28.30 31.97 26.42
CA TYR A 907 -29.57 31.24 26.50
C TYR A 907 -29.84 30.68 27.91
N LEU A 908 -28.82 30.23 28.64
CA LEU A 908 -28.98 29.86 30.06
C LEU A 908 -29.48 31.06 30.87
N SER A 909 -28.96 32.27 30.60
CA SER A 909 -29.45 33.47 31.28
C SER A 909 -30.92 33.76 31.00
N LEU A 910 -31.38 33.58 29.75
CA LEU A 910 -32.79 33.72 29.37
C LEU A 910 -33.68 32.69 30.08
N VAL A 911 -33.30 31.42 30.05
CA VAL A 911 -34.05 30.33 30.70
C VAL A 911 -34.15 30.58 32.21
N CYS A 912 -33.06 30.97 32.87
CA CYS A 912 -33.06 31.32 34.29
C CYS A 912 -33.92 32.55 34.62
N LEU A 913 -33.92 33.59 33.77
CA LEU A 913 -34.78 34.77 33.93
C LEU A 913 -36.26 34.38 33.87
N GLN A 914 -36.63 33.56 32.89
CA GLN A 914 -38.01 33.14 32.67
C GLN A 914 -38.49 32.12 33.72
N ALA A 915 -37.58 31.29 34.25
CA ALA A 915 -37.82 30.39 35.38
C ALA A 915 -37.82 31.10 36.75
N GLY A 916 -37.44 32.39 36.80
CA GLY A 916 -37.38 33.17 38.05
C GLY A 916 -36.14 32.94 38.91
N LYS A 917 -35.14 32.20 38.41
CA LYS A 917 -33.85 31.91 39.08
C LYS A 917 -32.87 33.08 38.90
N ARG A 918 -33.12 34.17 39.64
CA ARG A 918 -32.47 35.48 39.42
C ARG A 918 -30.94 35.50 39.59
N LEU A 919 -30.42 34.79 40.58
CA LEU A 919 -28.98 34.79 40.88
C LEU A 919 -28.18 34.07 39.80
N GLU A 920 -28.66 32.92 39.36
CA GLU A 920 -28.06 32.13 38.29
C GLU A 920 -28.12 32.88 36.95
N ALA A 921 -29.23 33.56 36.66
CA ALA A 921 -29.36 34.41 35.47
C ALA A 921 -28.28 35.50 35.39
N GLU A 922 -28.00 36.19 36.51
CA GLU A 922 -26.98 37.25 36.55
C GLU A 922 -25.56 36.68 36.36
N GLN A 923 -25.27 35.52 36.97
CA GLN A 923 -24.00 34.84 36.79
C GLN A 923 -23.81 34.42 35.33
N SER A 924 -24.80 33.76 34.73
CA SER A 924 -24.77 33.32 33.34
C SER A 924 -24.61 34.50 32.38
N TYR A 925 -25.31 35.62 32.62
CA TYR A 925 -25.16 36.84 31.82
C TYR A 925 -23.75 37.44 31.91
N LYS A 926 -23.16 37.48 33.11
CA LYS A 926 -21.77 37.93 33.30
C LYS A 926 -20.77 37.06 32.54
N TYR A 927 -20.96 35.75 32.55
CA TYR A 927 -20.13 34.83 31.76
C TYR A 927 -20.33 35.03 30.26
N ALA A 928 -21.56 35.23 29.79
CA ALA A 928 -21.86 35.52 28.38
C ALA A 928 -21.16 36.79 27.88
N ILE A 929 -21.15 37.87 28.68
CA ILE A 929 -20.40 39.09 28.35
C ILE A 929 -18.90 38.86 28.41
N LYS A 930 -18.41 38.16 29.45
CA LYS A 930 -16.97 37.87 29.61
C LYS A 930 -16.40 37.05 28.44
N LEU A 931 -17.22 36.21 27.83
CA LEU A 931 -16.88 35.38 26.67
C LEU A 931 -17.21 36.06 25.33
N ASP A 932 -17.46 37.38 25.33
CA ASP A 932 -17.71 38.21 24.15
C ASP A 932 -18.90 37.74 23.27
N LEU A 933 -20.09 37.62 23.88
CA LEU A 933 -21.33 37.33 23.13
C LEU A 933 -21.58 38.33 21.98
N GLN A 934 -21.45 37.86 20.74
CA GLN A 934 -21.63 38.67 19.53
C GLN A 934 -23.08 38.83 19.07
N ASN A 935 -23.99 37.95 19.53
CA ASN A 935 -25.36 37.90 19.04
C ASN A 935 -26.21 39.07 19.60
N GLU A 936 -26.31 40.16 18.83
CA GLU A 936 -27.03 41.38 19.24
C GLU A 936 -28.51 41.14 19.56
N LYS A 937 -29.18 40.24 18.81
CA LYS A 937 -30.58 39.91 19.03
C LYS A 937 -30.78 39.24 20.38
N LEU A 938 -29.92 38.27 20.70
CA LEU A 938 -29.94 37.59 21.99
C LEU A 938 -29.66 38.57 23.13
N LEU A 939 -28.69 39.48 22.97
CA LEU A 939 -28.41 40.53 23.95
C LEU A 939 -29.59 41.49 24.18
N GLN A 940 -30.30 41.86 23.11
CA GLN A 940 -31.50 42.70 23.21
C GLN A 940 -32.62 41.95 23.96
N GLU A 941 -32.88 40.70 23.60
CA GLU A 941 -33.89 39.86 24.26
C GLU A 941 -33.61 39.69 25.76
N ILE A 942 -32.35 39.44 26.14
CA ILE A 942 -31.95 39.37 27.55
C ILE A 942 -32.24 40.69 28.28
N LYS A 943 -31.88 41.83 27.69
CA LYS A 943 -32.11 43.16 28.29
C LYS A 943 -33.59 43.48 28.43
N GLU A 944 -34.40 43.13 27.44
CA GLU A 944 -35.85 43.31 27.49
C GLU A 944 -36.50 42.48 28.60
N LEU A 945 -36.12 41.20 28.72
CA LEU A 945 -36.60 40.33 29.79
C LEU A 945 -36.12 40.78 31.18
N GLN A 946 -34.88 41.23 31.32
CA GLN A 946 -34.38 41.84 32.56
C GLN A 946 -35.21 43.07 32.96
N ALA A 947 -35.56 43.94 32.00
CA ALA A 947 -36.39 45.11 32.24
C ALA A 947 -37.82 44.74 32.66
N GLN A 948 -38.41 43.71 32.04
CA GLN A 948 -39.74 43.20 32.40
C GLN A 948 -39.79 42.60 33.81
N VAL A 949 -38.77 41.80 34.18
CA VAL A 949 -38.65 41.18 35.50
C VAL A 949 -38.22 42.19 36.58
N ARG A 950 -37.86 43.43 36.19
CA ARG A 950 -37.40 44.54 37.04
C ARG A 950 -36.22 44.12 37.93
N PHE A 951 -35.20 43.51 37.34
CA PHE A 951 -34.01 43.06 38.05
C PHE A 951 -32.76 43.11 37.14
N GLY A 952 -31.66 43.63 37.68
CA GLY A 952 -30.41 43.89 36.95
C GLY A 952 -30.26 45.36 36.57
N ASN A 953 -29.17 46.00 36.95
CA ASN A 953 -28.87 47.37 36.54
C ASN A 953 -28.41 47.33 35.07
N PRO A 954 -29.04 48.03 34.12
CA PRO A 954 -28.66 48.02 32.70
C PRO A 954 -27.31 48.71 32.40
N TRP A 955 -26.53 49.03 33.44
CA TRP A 955 -25.32 49.87 33.43
C TRP A 955 -24.11 49.21 34.12
N PHE A 956 -24.18 47.93 34.49
CA PHE A 956 -23.02 47.21 35.03
C PHE A 956 -22.15 46.59 33.95
#